data_AF-A0A935V8L3-F1
#
_entry.id   AF-A0A935V8L3-F1
#
_cell.length_a   1.000
_cell.length_b   1.000
_cell.length_c   1.000
_cell.angle_alpha   90.00
_cell.angle_beta   90.00
_cell.angle_gamma   90.00
#
_symmetry.space_group_name_H-M   'P 1'
#
loop_
_entity.id
_entity.type
_entity.pdbx_description
1 polymer ?
#
loop_
_entity_poly.entity_id
_entity_poly.type
_entity_poly.pdbx_seq_one_letter_code
_entity_poly.pdbx_strand_id
1 'polypeptide(L)'
;MRTSPRARIVVICLFLLMATSGAAAEPAAARLETALAPDGSLLPDARGSFDARGWNLETGADGAPRFINAEKVDCSDGWDDRFTLRGTDGQVSGLAIVGSDVYLCGTFSIAGDNHYRLARWDGADWSDVGTGVNNGVSDLATDGTNLYAAGSFTMAGGVPANRIARWDGANWSALGTGFTGATIQALAVWNGDLYAAGSFTAAGGVAASRIARWDGATWSPLGNGFNNTVYALVAGADGLYAAGNFTSSGATSLTRIARWDGTAWSPLGAGVNNIVTALGVQDGNVYASGSFTSAGGVSVNLIARWDGSNWFAMGSGLSSNGARAFAVLNGDLYVGGSFDYAGGSYAPKLARWNGTAWSAVGESMAGTGASSIDAMVVMPDGVGGSNLFVGGVFRSAETTPVKNIARYDGTSWHALGNGHAPDNTVWETGVGLDAEGGKVIYAGGLFLQAGSSPARYIAAWDVDAGTWKSVGTGVNGEVRTVATSGTDLYVGGVFTTAGIYNAYNVAHWDGTEWTPLGSGTNAKVEVLRLCPNGAGGHDLYAGGNFTMAGGIAANRIAKWDGTSWSALGSGCNAWVESIAFADNGAGGTDVYVGGQFTTAGGLPASGIAKWDGSAWSAVGGGLTATGSGSPAIGEELYVASDGADGLSLYVGGLFTAAGGQPINYIARWDGTTWHALGTGLEWSAFGMDMRDGLLYVSGAFATAGGVPANGLAVWDGADWSAYAGNAPIVSNMILLDGNELYVSGAGTVNSCVTSYNFAHHTLPTTSGVGLLPSAAGALAQNAPNPFNPLTEIAFRLDRNAHAVLRVYDARGRAVATLLEGDLPAGDHNVRFDGKGLASGMYVYRLEIDGVAQARKMMLVR
;
A
#
# COMPACT_ATOMS: atom_id res chain seq x y z
N MET A 1 1.21 72.16 5.66
CA MET A 1 1.36 70.91 4.88
C MET A 1 1.92 69.83 5.81
N ARG A 2 1.07 68.90 6.25
CA ARG A 2 1.44 67.67 6.97
C ARG A 2 0.65 66.53 6.32
N THR A 3 1.28 65.37 6.15
CA THR A 3 0.81 64.04 6.61
C THR A 3 1.63 62.91 5.97
N SER A 4 2.20 62.05 6.81
CA SER A 4 2.07 60.58 6.69
C SER A 4 0.87 60.15 7.59
N PRO A 5 0.41 58.88 7.73
CA PRO A 5 0.92 57.57 7.25
C PRO A 5 -0.20 56.55 6.81
N ARG A 6 0.18 55.26 6.62
CA ARG A 6 -0.59 53.98 6.80
C ARG A 6 -1.07 53.15 5.60
N ALA A 7 -0.85 51.84 5.82
CA ALA A 7 -1.35 50.63 5.18
C ALA A 7 -2.76 50.69 4.56
N ARG A 8 -2.92 50.02 3.42
CA ARG A 8 -4.22 49.57 2.91
C ARG A 8 -4.24 48.04 2.88
N ILE A 9 -4.76 47.48 3.98
CA ILE A 9 -5.43 46.18 3.98
C ILE A 9 -6.74 46.42 3.21
N VAL A 10 -6.94 45.71 2.10
CA VAL A 10 -8.26 45.60 1.47
C VAL A 10 -8.90 44.33 2.00
N VAL A 11 -9.76 44.52 3.00
CA VAL A 11 -10.77 43.55 3.42
C VAL A 11 -11.83 43.49 2.32
N ILE A 12 -12.14 42.31 1.78
CA ILE A 12 -13.39 42.09 1.04
C ILE A 12 -14.34 41.33 1.95
N CYS A 13 -15.49 41.96 2.18
CA CYS A 13 -16.55 41.55 3.08
C CYS A 13 -17.26 40.28 2.61
N LEU A 14 -17.48 39.36 3.55
CA LEU A 14 -18.46 38.29 3.48
C LEU A 14 -19.86 38.92 3.66
N PHE A 15 -20.71 38.90 2.62
CA PHE A 15 -22.14 39.17 2.80
C PHE A 15 -22.87 37.84 2.95
N LEU A 16 -23.28 37.51 4.18
CA LEU A 16 -24.38 36.57 4.41
C LEU A 16 -25.68 37.26 3.96
N LEU A 17 -26.28 36.80 2.87
CA LEU A 17 -27.69 37.04 2.59
C LEU A 17 -28.47 35.78 2.92
N MET A 18 -29.19 35.79 4.04
CA MET A 18 -30.38 34.96 4.17
C MET A 18 -31.50 35.64 3.37
N ALA A 19 -31.88 35.05 2.25
CA ALA A 19 -33.12 35.36 1.56
C ALA A 19 -33.77 34.06 1.10
N THR A 20 -34.97 33.83 1.65
CA THR A 20 -35.93 32.79 1.29
C THR A 20 -36.47 32.99 -0.13
N SER A 21 -36.72 31.86 -0.80
CA SER A 21 -37.60 31.64 -1.96
C SER A 21 -37.33 32.40 -3.27
N GLY A 22 -37.04 31.64 -4.33
CA GLY A 22 -37.20 32.06 -5.73
C GLY A 22 -36.06 31.59 -6.62
N ALA A 23 -36.31 30.54 -7.41
CA ALA A 23 -35.35 29.93 -8.32
C ALA A 23 -34.85 30.92 -9.40
N ALA A 24 -33.54 31.16 -9.40
CA ALA A 24 -32.74 31.47 -10.59
C ALA A 24 -31.33 30.91 -10.32
N ALA A 25 -30.87 29.97 -11.15
CA ALA A 25 -29.53 29.42 -11.06
C ALA A 25 -28.50 30.54 -11.26
N GLU A 26 -27.57 30.72 -10.32
CA GLU A 26 -26.41 31.58 -10.54
C GLU A 26 -25.54 31.03 -11.69
N PRO A 27 -24.92 31.88 -12.52
CA PRO A 27 -23.96 31.42 -13.51
C PRO A 27 -22.74 30.81 -12.80
N ALA A 28 -22.31 29.62 -13.23
CA ALA A 28 -21.12 28.96 -12.70
C ALA A 28 -19.90 29.91 -12.77
N ALA A 29 -19.15 30.01 -11.67
CA ALA A 29 -17.95 30.84 -11.60
C ALA A 29 -16.93 30.39 -12.68
N ALA A 30 -16.27 31.35 -13.33
CA ALA A 30 -15.25 31.05 -14.33
C ALA A 30 -14.01 30.41 -13.68
N ARG A 31 -13.30 29.53 -14.39
CA ARG A 31 -12.09 28.88 -13.85
C ARG A 31 -10.98 29.90 -13.63
N LEU A 32 -10.34 29.89 -12.46
CA LEU A 32 -9.28 30.84 -12.11
C LEU A 32 -8.10 30.81 -13.12
N GLU A 33 -7.79 29.65 -13.69
CA GLU A 33 -6.74 29.49 -14.72
C GLU A 33 -6.92 30.41 -15.94
N THR A 34 -8.15 30.78 -16.30
CA THR A 34 -8.45 31.69 -17.42
C THR A 34 -8.12 33.15 -17.11
N ALA A 35 -7.87 33.46 -15.84
CA ALA A 35 -7.54 34.77 -15.32
C ALA A 35 -6.07 34.88 -14.89
N LEU A 36 -5.25 33.85 -15.12
CA LEU A 36 -3.84 33.82 -14.71
C LEU A 36 -2.89 33.96 -15.92
N ALA A 37 -1.81 34.72 -15.72
CA ALA A 37 -0.63 34.69 -16.56
C ALA A 37 0.17 33.40 -16.29
N PRO A 38 1.08 33.00 -17.21
CA PRO A 38 1.86 31.76 -17.07
C PRO A 38 2.70 31.65 -15.79
N ASP A 39 3.00 32.77 -15.14
CA ASP A 39 3.77 32.85 -13.90
C ASP A 39 2.88 32.85 -12.63
N GLY A 40 1.57 32.59 -12.78
CA GLY A 40 0.60 32.55 -11.67
C GLY A 40 0.13 33.93 -11.20
N SER A 41 0.55 35.04 -11.82
CA SER A 41 -0.11 36.34 -11.54
C SER A 41 -1.49 36.42 -12.18
N LEU A 42 -2.38 37.24 -11.62
CA LEU A 42 -3.61 37.61 -12.30
C LEU A 42 -3.30 38.45 -13.54
N LEU A 43 -3.96 38.15 -14.66
CA LEU A 43 -3.93 39.00 -15.84
C LEU A 43 -4.44 40.41 -15.47
N PRO A 44 -3.86 41.50 -16.01
CA PRO A 44 -4.22 42.87 -15.65
C PRO A 44 -5.70 43.24 -15.85
N ASP A 45 -6.41 42.47 -16.68
CA ASP A 45 -7.81 42.63 -17.06
C ASP A 45 -8.75 41.59 -16.42
N ALA A 46 -8.24 40.69 -15.58
CA ALA A 46 -9.04 39.70 -14.87
C ALA A 46 -10.07 40.38 -13.94
N ARG A 47 -11.36 40.17 -14.23
CA ARG A 47 -12.49 40.69 -13.44
C ARG A 47 -13.61 39.65 -13.37
N GLY A 48 -14.16 39.42 -12.18
CA GLY A 48 -15.29 38.50 -11.97
C GLY A 48 -15.09 37.61 -10.73
N SER A 49 -16.04 36.69 -10.53
CA SER A 49 -15.94 35.61 -9.54
C SER A 49 -15.28 34.40 -10.20
N PHE A 50 -14.20 33.90 -9.60
CA PHE A 50 -13.44 32.76 -10.10
C PHE A 50 -13.43 31.62 -9.09
N ASP A 51 -13.49 30.39 -9.58
CA ASP A 51 -13.29 29.20 -8.75
C ASP A 51 -11.79 28.96 -8.50
N ALA A 52 -11.38 29.12 -7.25
CA ALA A 52 -9.98 29.02 -6.80
C ALA A 52 -9.62 27.65 -6.19
N ARG A 53 -10.51 26.65 -6.25
CA ARG A 53 -10.21 25.30 -5.74
C ARG A 53 -9.07 24.66 -6.55
N GLY A 54 -8.13 24.00 -5.87
CA GLY A 54 -6.94 23.41 -6.49
C GLY A 54 -5.77 24.38 -6.72
N TRP A 55 -5.85 25.62 -6.22
CA TRP A 55 -4.77 26.61 -6.30
C TRP A 55 -4.36 27.11 -4.91
N ASN A 56 -3.06 27.15 -4.65
CA ASN A 56 -2.47 27.80 -3.49
C ASN A 56 -2.02 29.21 -3.84
N LEU A 57 -2.13 30.14 -2.89
CA LEU A 57 -1.62 31.50 -3.05
C LEU A 57 -0.28 31.62 -2.34
N GLU A 58 0.78 31.84 -3.09
CA GLU A 58 2.14 32.01 -2.57
C GLU A 58 2.69 33.41 -2.87
N THR A 59 3.71 33.82 -2.13
CA THR A 59 4.47 35.04 -2.43
C THR A 59 5.64 34.72 -3.35
N GLY A 60 5.65 35.29 -4.55
CA GLY A 60 6.75 35.21 -5.50
C GLY A 60 8.02 35.91 -4.98
N ALA A 61 9.14 35.69 -5.67
CA ALA A 61 10.45 36.27 -5.30
C ALA A 61 10.49 37.81 -5.33
N ASP A 62 9.52 38.44 -6.02
CA ASP A 62 9.26 39.88 -6.08
C ASP A 62 8.32 40.39 -4.97
N GLY A 63 7.84 39.49 -4.11
CA GLY A 63 6.85 39.77 -3.06
C GLY A 63 5.41 39.86 -3.55
N ALA A 64 5.13 39.58 -4.82
CA ALA A 64 3.78 39.61 -5.38
C ALA A 64 3.05 38.26 -5.18
N PRO A 65 1.73 38.26 -4.96
CA PRO A 65 0.95 37.02 -4.84
C PRO A 65 0.88 36.28 -6.18
N ARG A 66 1.18 34.98 -6.16
CA ARG A 66 1.13 34.06 -7.30
C ARG A 66 0.22 32.88 -6.94
N PHE A 67 -0.73 32.58 -7.81
CA PHE A 67 -1.53 31.36 -7.73
C PHE A 67 -0.73 30.22 -8.33
N ILE A 68 -0.41 29.22 -7.51
CA ILE A 68 0.30 28.01 -7.89
C ILE A 68 -0.70 26.86 -7.85
N ASN A 69 -0.72 26.04 -8.89
CA ASN A 69 -1.58 24.86 -8.89
C ASN A 69 -1.10 23.90 -7.79
N ALA A 70 -2.00 23.56 -6.87
CA ALA A 70 -1.71 22.74 -5.69
C ALA A 70 -1.33 21.28 -6.07
N GLU A 71 -1.57 20.86 -7.31
CA GLU A 71 -1.20 19.53 -7.83
C GLU A 71 0.14 19.51 -8.59
N LYS A 72 0.85 20.63 -8.69
CA LYS A 72 2.15 20.67 -9.37
C LYS A 72 3.29 20.30 -8.43
N VAL A 73 3.35 19.03 -8.04
CA VAL A 73 4.61 18.39 -7.65
C VAL A 73 5.22 17.79 -8.91
N ASP A 74 6.16 18.51 -9.52
CA ASP A 74 7.02 17.97 -10.57
C ASP A 74 8.01 16.97 -9.93
N CYS A 75 7.65 15.69 -9.84
CA CYS A 75 8.62 14.61 -9.71
C CYS A 75 9.00 14.14 -11.11
N SER A 76 10.09 14.68 -11.65
CA SER A 76 10.64 14.29 -12.96
C SER A 76 12.09 13.84 -12.82
N ASP A 77 12.32 12.77 -12.08
CA ASP A 77 13.52 11.94 -12.20
C ASP A 77 13.18 10.51 -11.76
N GLY A 78 13.48 9.53 -12.62
CA GLY A 78 13.07 8.14 -12.39
C GLY A 78 13.64 7.61 -11.07
N TRP A 79 12.79 7.15 -10.15
CA TRP A 79 12.50 5.74 -9.85
C TRP A 79 11.31 5.60 -8.85
N ASP A 80 10.54 4.52 -9.07
CA ASP A 80 9.52 3.83 -8.25
C ASP A 80 8.09 4.41 -8.11
N ASP A 81 7.15 3.70 -8.73
CA ASP A 81 5.73 4.00 -8.91
C ASP A 81 4.83 3.58 -7.74
N ARG A 82 5.39 3.00 -6.68
CA ARG A 82 4.62 2.51 -5.51
C ARG A 82 3.95 3.61 -4.66
N PHE A 83 4.10 4.89 -5.01
CA PHE A 83 3.61 6.05 -4.24
C PHE A 83 2.71 7.05 -4.96
N THR A 84 2.13 6.73 -6.12
CA THR A 84 1.02 7.53 -6.67
C THR A 84 -0.06 6.64 -7.26
N LEU A 85 -1.28 6.77 -6.72
CA LEU A 85 -2.59 6.34 -7.26
C LEU A 85 -2.60 4.97 -7.97
N ARG A 86 -3.22 3.99 -7.30
CA ARG A 86 -3.23 2.61 -7.76
C ARG A 86 -4.05 2.46 -9.05
N GLY A 87 -3.34 1.94 -10.05
CA GLY A 87 -3.74 1.78 -11.44
C GLY A 87 -2.50 1.38 -12.25
N THR A 88 -2.32 1.85 -13.49
CA THR A 88 -1.16 1.47 -14.33
C THR A 88 -0.17 2.60 -14.58
N ASP A 89 1.13 2.30 -14.70
CA ASP A 89 2.18 3.30 -15.01
C ASP A 89 2.17 3.79 -16.47
N GLY A 90 1.58 3.00 -17.37
CA GLY A 90 1.38 3.33 -18.77
C GLY A 90 -0.09 3.26 -19.20
N GLN A 91 -0.32 3.52 -20.48
CA GLN A 91 -1.65 3.49 -21.09
C GLN A 91 -2.27 2.10 -20.99
N VAL A 92 -3.56 2.06 -20.63
CA VAL A 92 -4.40 0.86 -20.81
C VAL A 92 -5.06 0.95 -22.18
N SER A 93 -4.82 -0.05 -23.03
CA SER A 93 -5.29 -0.08 -24.42
C SER A 93 -6.42 -1.08 -24.66
N GLY A 94 -6.55 -2.10 -23.80
CA GLY A 94 -7.57 -3.13 -23.92
C GLY A 94 -8.02 -3.65 -22.56
N LEU A 95 -9.29 -4.05 -22.49
CA LEU A 95 -9.91 -4.67 -21.32
C LEU A 95 -10.72 -5.89 -21.77
N ALA A 96 -10.68 -6.96 -20.99
CA ALA A 96 -11.47 -8.16 -21.22
C ALA A 96 -11.91 -8.78 -19.89
N ILE A 97 -12.98 -9.56 -19.92
CA ILE A 97 -13.52 -10.26 -18.76
C ILE A 97 -13.41 -11.76 -18.99
N VAL A 98 -12.85 -12.49 -18.03
CA VAL A 98 -12.88 -13.96 -18.01
C VAL A 98 -13.37 -14.38 -16.64
N GLY A 99 -14.53 -15.04 -16.58
CA GLY A 99 -15.21 -15.32 -15.31
C GLY A 99 -15.56 -14.04 -14.56
N SER A 100 -15.09 -13.93 -13.32
CA SER A 100 -15.24 -12.76 -12.43
C SER A 100 -14.07 -11.79 -12.50
N ASP A 101 -13.09 -12.03 -13.36
CA ASP A 101 -11.84 -11.28 -13.35
C ASP A 101 -11.77 -10.28 -14.51
N VAL A 102 -11.17 -9.13 -14.24
CA VAL A 102 -10.87 -8.10 -15.25
C VAL A 102 -9.42 -8.25 -15.68
N TYR A 103 -9.20 -8.46 -16.96
CA TYR A 103 -7.89 -8.45 -17.59
C TYR A 103 -7.70 -7.13 -18.32
N LEU A 104 -6.52 -6.54 -18.18
CA LEU A 104 -6.13 -5.34 -18.90
C LEU A 104 -4.80 -5.52 -19.60
N CYS A 105 -4.64 -4.77 -20.67
CA CYS A 105 -3.40 -4.75 -21.45
C CYS A 105 -3.03 -3.35 -21.89
N GLY A 106 -1.77 -3.16 -22.26
CA GLY A 106 -1.32 -1.89 -22.81
C GLY A 106 0.18 -1.75 -22.93
N THR A 107 0.68 -0.54 -22.67
CA THR A 107 2.12 -0.20 -22.72
C THR A 107 2.76 -0.14 -21.34
N PHE A 108 1.98 -0.35 -20.28
CA PHE A 108 2.40 -0.30 -18.89
C PHE A 108 3.40 -1.40 -18.52
N SER A 109 4.29 -1.12 -17.58
CA SER A 109 5.17 -2.09 -16.91
C SER A 109 4.70 -2.45 -15.50
N ILE A 110 3.74 -1.69 -14.95
CA ILE A 110 3.24 -1.82 -13.58
C ILE A 110 1.72 -1.67 -13.60
N ALA A 111 1.02 -2.50 -12.84
CA ALA A 111 -0.44 -2.45 -12.61
C ALA A 111 -0.77 -2.79 -11.16
N GLY A 112 -0.65 -1.85 -10.23
CA GLY A 112 -0.52 -2.20 -8.80
C GLY A 112 0.93 -2.57 -8.46
N ASP A 113 1.35 -3.80 -8.79
CA ASP A 113 2.74 -4.29 -8.66
C ASP A 113 3.42 -4.49 -10.05
N ASN A 114 4.62 -5.10 -10.11
CA ASN A 114 5.38 -5.31 -11.35
C ASN A 114 4.68 -6.29 -12.31
N HIS A 115 3.87 -5.77 -13.23
CA HIS A 115 3.11 -6.56 -14.19
C HIS A 115 3.39 -6.12 -15.63
N TYR A 116 4.03 -6.99 -16.41
CA TYR A 116 4.50 -6.66 -17.76
C TYR A 116 3.37 -6.62 -18.79
N ARG A 117 2.77 -5.44 -19.00
CA ARG A 117 1.86 -5.09 -20.12
C ARG A 117 0.52 -5.83 -20.16
N LEU A 118 0.34 -6.77 -19.25
CA LEU A 118 -0.86 -7.57 -19.01
C LEU A 118 -0.98 -7.77 -17.50
N ALA A 119 -2.18 -7.57 -16.98
CA ALA A 119 -2.49 -7.81 -15.58
C ALA A 119 -3.91 -8.37 -15.44
N ARG A 120 -4.16 -9.03 -14.31
CA ARG A 120 -5.45 -9.59 -13.92
C ARG A 120 -5.85 -8.96 -12.58
N TRP A 121 -7.09 -8.49 -12.49
CA TRP A 121 -7.72 -8.06 -11.25
C TRP A 121 -8.86 -9.01 -10.91
N ASP A 122 -8.84 -9.58 -9.71
CA ASP A 122 -9.80 -10.60 -9.28
C ASP A 122 -10.95 -10.10 -8.42
N GLY A 123 -11.06 -8.77 -8.27
CA GLY A 123 -12.02 -8.15 -7.36
C GLY A 123 -11.36 -7.49 -6.15
N ALA A 124 -10.15 -7.93 -5.79
CA ALA A 124 -9.40 -7.43 -4.64
C ALA A 124 -7.99 -7.02 -5.03
N ASP A 125 -7.26 -7.88 -5.73
CA ASP A 125 -5.83 -7.76 -5.93
C ASP A 125 -5.42 -7.88 -7.40
N TRP A 126 -4.30 -7.26 -7.71
CA TRP A 126 -3.60 -7.38 -8.99
C TRP A 126 -2.73 -8.63 -9.00
N SER A 127 -2.75 -9.37 -10.12
CA SER A 127 -1.92 -10.56 -10.35
C SER A 127 -1.39 -10.61 -11.78
N ASP A 128 -0.23 -11.26 -11.95
CA ASP A 128 0.38 -11.48 -13.26
C ASP A 128 -0.44 -12.43 -14.14
N VAL A 129 -0.42 -12.18 -15.45
CA VAL A 129 -0.88 -13.14 -16.45
C VAL A 129 0.31 -13.95 -16.95
N GLY A 130 0.64 -15.03 -16.24
CA GLY A 130 1.86 -15.81 -16.47
C GLY A 130 3.11 -14.99 -16.15
N THR A 131 4.09 -14.90 -17.05
CA THR A 131 5.24 -13.99 -16.90
C THR A 131 5.14 -12.76 -17.82
N GLY A 132 3.93 -12.44 -18.29
CA GLY A 132 3.65 -11.34 -19.21
C GLY A 132 4.22 -11.49 -20.62
N VAL A 133 4.30 -10.36 -21.34
CA VAL A 133 4.76 -10.27 -22.74
C VAL A 133 5.86 -9.22 -22.91
N ASN A 134 6.70 -9.38 -23.94
CA ASN A 134 7.89 -8.55 -24.13
C ASN A 134 7.66 -7.20 -24.86
N ASN A 135 6.48 -6.93 -25.41
CA ASN A 135 6.15 -5.66 -26.06
C ASN A 135 4.65 -5.34 -25.93
N GLY A 136 4.25 -4.11 -26.30
CA GLY A 136 2.91 -3.58 -26.08
C GLY A 136 1.79 -4.46 -26.66
N VAL A 137 0.70 -4.55 -25.92
CA VAL A 137 -0.52 -5.28 -26.30
C VAL A 137 -1.56 -4.23 -26.68
N SER A 138 -2.08 -4.33 -27.90
CA SER A 138 -3.03 -3.38 -28.47
C SER A 138 -4.47 -3.73 -28.15
N ASP A 139 -4.79 -5.02 -28.00
CA ASP A 139 -6.17 -5.46 -27.79
C ASP A 139 -6.25 -6.83 -27.10
N LEU A 140 -7.38 -7.09 -26.45
CA LEU A 140 -7.75 -8.34 -25.80
C LEU A 140 -9.08 -8.85 -26.33
N ALA A 141 -9.18 -10.17 -26.52
CA ALA A 141 -10.46 -10.84 -26.76
C ALA A 141 -10.58 -12.11 -25.92
N THR A 142 -11.80 -12.60 -25.75
CA THR A 142 -12.09 -13.79 -24.97
C THR A 142 -13.15 -14.64 -25.65
N ASP A 143 -13.01 -15.96 -25.57
CA ASP A 143 -14.06 -16.92 -25.92
C ASP A 143 -14.90 -17.36 -24.71
N GLY A 144 -14.70 -16.69 -23.56
CA GLY A 144 -15.31 -17.00 -22.27
C GLY A 144 -14.44 -17.90 -21.38
N THR A 145 -13.49 -18.64 -21.96
CA THR A 145 -12.56 -19.51 -21.21
C THR A 145 -11.11 -19.05 -21.36
N ASN A 146 -10.76 -18.61 -22.57
CA ASN A 146 -9.40 -18.25 -22.93
C ASN A 146 -9.29 -16.76 -23.20
N LEU A 147 -8.17 -16.18 -22.80
CA LEU A 147 -7.80 -14.82 -23.14
C LEU A 147 -6.86 -14.84 -24.35
N TYR A 148 -7.15 -14.01 -25.34
CA TYR A 148 -6.33 -13.79 -26.52
C TYR A 148 -5.74 -12.38 -26.46
N ALA A 149 -4.41 -12.29 -26.52
CA ALA A 149 -3.69 -11.03 -26.50
C ALA A 149 -3.05 -10.77 -27.86
N ALA A 150 -3.29 -9.59 -28.44
CA ALA A 150 -2.70 -9.16 -29.70
C ALA A 150 -1.87 -7.89 -29.52
N GLY A 151 -0.75 -7.78 -30.24
CA GLY A 151 0.11 -6.61 -30.13
C GLY A 151 1.38 -6.67 -30.97
N SER A 152 2.40 -5.95 -30.52
CA SER A 152 3.73 -5.91 -31.16
C SER A 152 4.73 -6.91 -30.57
N PHE A 153 4.30 -7.73 -29.60
CA PHE A 153 5.16 -8.67 -28.89
C PHE A 153 5.60 -9.86 -29.76
N THR A 154 6.72 -10.46 -29.37
CA THR A 154 7.29 -11.66 -30.00
C THR A 154 7.42 -12.84 -29.05
N MET A 155 7.22 -12.60 -27.75
CA MET A 155 7.27 -13.60 -26.69
C MET A 155 6.12 -13.40 -25.70
N ALA A 156 5.51 -14.49 -25.25
CA ALA A 156 4.50 -14.52 -24.20
C ALA A 156 4.80 -15.66 -23.23
N GLY A 157 5.03 -15.38 -21.95
CA GLY A 157 5.32 -16.45 -20.98
C GLY A 157 6.58 -17.25 -21.27
N GLY A 158 7.58 -16.67 -21.96
CA GLY A 158 8.75 -17.40 -22.46
C GLY A 158 8.51 -18.25 -23.72
N VAL A 159 7.27 -18.27 -24.25
CA VAL A 159 6.91 -18.94 -25.50
C VAL A 159 7.05 -17.97 -26.69
N PRO A 160 7.75 -18.34 -27.78
CA PRO A 160 7.76 -17.56 -29.02
C PRO A 160 6.35 -17.43 -29.61
N ALA A 161 5.81 -16.21 -29.55
CA ALA A 161 4.45 -15.90 -29.95
C ALA A 161 4.45 -14.57 -30.71
N ASN A 162 4.38 -14.65 -32.04
CA ASN A 162 4.55 -13.48 -32.90
C ASN A 162 3.22 -12.72 -33.07
N ARG A 163 3.06 -11.64 -32.29
CA ARG A 163 1.95 -10.66 -32.29
C ARG A 163 0.60 -11.17 -31.81
N ILE A 164 0.47 -12.46 -31.52
CA ILE A 164 -0.75 -13.09 -31.00
C ILE A 164 -0.38 -14.24 -30.06
N ALA A 165 -1.08 -14.35 -28.94
CA ALA A 165 -0.95 -15.45 -28.00
C ALA A 165 -2.29 -15.74 -27.31
N ARG A 166 -2.46 -16.99 -26.89
CA ARG A 166 -3.60 -17.47 -26.10
C ARG A 166 -3.13 -17.83 -24.70
N TRP A 167 -3.85 -17.35 -23.71
CA TRP A 167 -3.75 -17.72 -22.30
C TRP A 167 -4.96 -18.57 -21.93
N ASP A 168 -4.71 -19.76 -21.39
CA ASP A 168 -5.76 -20.73 -21.01
C ASP A 168 -6.11 -20.69 -19.50
N GLY A 169 -5.64 -19.68 -18.78
CA GLY A 169 -5.75 -19.58 -17.32
C GLY A 169 -4.48 -20.01 -16.59
N ALA A 170 -3.58 -20.76 -17.24
CA ALA A 170 -2.34 -21.23 -16.63
C ALA A 170 -1.10 -21.09 -17.53
N ASN A 171 -1.25 -21.22 -18.85
CA ASN A 171 -0.14 -21.25 -19.79
C ASN A 171 -0.39 -20.37 -21.01
N TRP A 172 0.71 -19.77 -21.49
CA TRP A 172 0.75 -19.09 -22.78
C TRP A 172 1.00 -20.09 -23.91
N SER A 173 0.30 -19.90 -25.02
CA SER A 173 0.47 -20.67 -26.26
C SER A 173 0.43 -19.76 -27.48
N ALA A 174 1.24 -20.07 -28.48
CA ALA A 174 1.23 -19.37 -29.76
C ALA A 174 0.08 -19.88 -30.65
N LEU A 175 -0.50 -19.00 -31.47
CA LEU A 175 -1.50 -19.37 -32.48
C LEU A 175 -0.81 -19.52 -33.84
N GLY A 176 -0.38 -20.75 -34.14
CA GLY A 176 0.44 -21.04 -35.33
C GLY A 176 1.75 -20.25 -35.33
N THR A 177 2.21 -19.81 -36.50
CA THR A 177 3.43 -18.98 -36.64
C THR A 177 3.19 -17.49 -36.42
N GLY A 178 1.98 -17.06 -36.03
CA GLY A 178 1.62 -15.66 -35.86
C GLY A 178 1.52 -14.86 -37.18
N PHE A 179 1.82 -13.56 -37.13
CA PHE A 179 1.51 -12.62 -38.22
C PHE A 179 2.74 -11.99 -38.89
N THR A 180 2.68 -11.74 -40.20
CA THR A 180 3.75 -11.07 -40.97
C THR A 180 3.28 -9.71 -41.51
N GLY A 181 4.20 -8.75 -41.62
CA GLY A 181 3.93 -7.37 -42.06
C GLY A 181 3.79 -6.42 -40.88
N ALA A 182 2.58 -5.93 -40.60
CA ALA A 182 2.29 -4.93 -39.56
C ALA A 182 1.33 -5.44 -38.45
N THR A 183 1.02 -4.59 -37.45
CA THR A 183 0.35 -5.00 -36.21
C THR A 183 -1.13 -5.34 -36.40
N ILE A 184 -1.62 -6.18 -35.49
CA ILE A 184 -3.04 -6.39 -35.23
C ILE A 184 -3.55 -5.14 -34.50
N GLN A 185 -4.74 -4.67 -34.86
CA GLN A 185 -5.39 -3.49 -34.29
C GLN A 185 -6.65 -3.85 -33.51
N ALA A 186 -7.34 -4.93 -33.91
CA ALA A 186 -8.56 -5.38 -33.25
C ALA A 186 -8.67 -6.90 -33.29
N LEU A 187 -9.21 -7.46 -32.21
CA LEU A 187 -9.65 -8.83 -32.07
C LEU A 187 -11.16 -8.89 -31.85
N ALA A 188 -11.79 -9.96 -32.32
CA ALA A 188 -13.17 -10.26 -31.96
C ALA A 188 -13.37 -11.78 -31.96
N VAL A 189 -14.23 -12.28 -31.07
CA VAL A 189 -14.71 -13.67 -31.12
C VAL A 189 -16.14 -13.67 -31.65
N TRP A 190 -16.40 -14.48 -32.68
CA TRP A 190 -17.72 -14.63 -33.27
C TRP A 190 -17.96 -16.10 -33.64
N ASN A 191 -19.09 -16.67 -33.21
CA ASN A 191 -19.43 -18.08 -33.41
C ASN A 191 -18.33 -19.07 -32.98
N GLY A 192 -17.60 -18.76 -31.90
CA GLY A 192 -16.54 -19.61 -31.34
C GLY A 192 -15.18 -19.48 -32.00
N ASP A 193 -15.07 -18.71 -33.09
CA ASP A 193 -13.80 -18.46 -33.77
C ASP A 193 -13.22 -17.11 -33.38
N LEU A 194 -11.89 -17.01 -33.37
CA LEU A 194 -11.18 -15.76 -33.18
C LEU A 194 -10.91 -15.08 -34.53
N TYR A 195 -11.15 -13.79 -34.61
CA TYR A 195 -10.88 -12.95 -35.76
C TYR A 195 -9.87 -11.88 -35.40
N ALA A 196 -8.90 -11.67 -36.28
CA ALA A 196 -7.87 -10.66 -36.11
C ALA A 196 -7.85 -9.71 -37.31
N ALA A 197 -7.89 -8.41 -37.03
CA ALA A 197 -7.85 -7.34 -38.01
C ALA A 197 -6.66 -6.41 -37.77
N GLY A 198 -6.14 -5.80 -38.84
CA GLY A 198 -5.10 -4.80 -38.69
C GLY A 198 -4.48 -4.38 -40.01
N SER A 199 -3.14 -4.25 -40.01
CA SER A 199 -2.35 -3.84 -41.18
C SER A 199 -1.47 -4.96 -41.76
N PHE A 200 -1.62 -6.19 -41.26
CA PHE A 200 -0.84 -7.37 -41.67
C PHE A 200 -1.16 -7.87 -43.09
N THR A 201 -0.26 -8.72 -43.61
CA THR A 201 -0.37 -9.32 -44.96
C THR A 201 -0.42 -10.85 -44.95
N ALA A 202 -0.10 -11.49 -43.82
CA ALA A 202 -0.22 -12.93 -43.65
C ALA A 202 -0.47 -13.31 -42.18
N ALA A 203 -1.14 -14.44 -41.97
CA ALA A 203 -1.47 -15.04 -40.68
C ALA A 203 -1.20 -16.55 -40.75
N GLY A 204 -0.46 -17.10 -39.78
CA GLY A 204 -0.10 -18.52 -39.74
C GLY A 204 0.68 -19.01 -40.97
N GLY A 205 1.42 -18.12 -41.64
CA GLY A 205 2.15 -18.42 -42.88
C GLY A 205 1.28 -18.37 -44.15
N VAL A 206 -0.03 -18.13 -44.03
CA VAL A 206 -0.97 -18.01 -45.15
C VAL A 206 -1.22 -16.53 -45.46
N ALA A 207 -1.25 -16.19 -46.75
CA ALA A 207 -1.56 -14.82 -47.19
C ALA A 207 -2.99 -14.44 -46.74
N ALA A 208 -3.09 -13.34 -45.98
CA ALA A 208 -4.33 -12.83 -45.44
C ALA A 208 -4.27 -11.30 -45.38
N SER A 209 -5.05 -10.64 -46.23
CA SER A 209 -5.01 -9.19 -46.38
C SER A 209 -5.85 -8.52 -45.29
N ARG A 210 -5.19 -8.09 -44.20
CA ARG A 210 -5.76 -7.21 -43.15
C ARG A 210 -6.85 -7.81 -42.26
N ILE A 211 -7.30 -9.05 -42.53
CA ILE A 211 -8.30 -9.79 -41.74
C ILE A 211 -8.02 -11.31 -41.85
N ALA A 212 -8.10 -12.02 -40.74
CA ALA A 212 -7.90 -13.47 -40.67
C ALA A 212 -8.79 -14.11 -39.59
N ARG A 213 -9.17 -15.37 -39.81
CA ARG A 213 -9.97 -16.20 -38.90
C ARG A 213 -9.12 -17.34 -38.36
N TRP A 214 -9.21 -17.59 -37.06
CA TRP A 214 -8.66 -18.74 -36.36
C TRP A 214 -9.77 -19.65 -35.87
N ASP A 215 -9.77 -20.89 -36.33
CA ASP A 215 -10.79 -21.90 -36.04
C ASP A 215 -10.49 -22.79 -34.83
N GLY A 216 -9.49 -22.40 -34.03
CA GLY A 216 -8.95 -23.22 -32.94
C GLY A 216 -7.67 -23.97 -33.32
N ALA A 217 -7.37 -24.14 -34.61
CA ALA A 217 -6.20 -24.89 -35.08
C ALA A 217 -5.37 -24.19 -36.15
N THR A 218 -6.00 -23.44 -37.07
CA THR A 218 -5.31 -22.80 -38.20
C THR A 218 -5.85 -21.41 -38.52
N TRP A 219 -4.95 -20.55 -39.02
CA TRP A 219 -5.33 -19.25 -39.57
C TRP A 219 -5.76 -19.39 -41.03
N SER A 220 -6.86 -18.74 -41.38
CA SER A 220 -7.39 -18.66 -42.74
C SER A 220 -7.73 -17.21 -43.10
N PRO A 221 -7.56 -16.80 -44.38
CA PRO A 221 -8.02 -15.50 -44.85
C PRO A 221 -9.55 -15.43 -44.81
N LEU A 222 -10.11 -14.27 -44.47
CA LEU A 222 -11.56 -14.05 -44.49
C LEU A 222 -11.99 -13.34 -45.78
N GLY A 223 -12.53 -14.11 -46.72
CA GLY A 223 -12.83 -13.64 -48.08
C GLY A 223 -11.56 -13.19 -48.81
N ASN A 224 -11.67 -12.14 -49.63
CA ASN A 224 -10.52 -11.55 -50.33
C ASN A 224 -9.68 -10.61 -49.42
N GLY A 225 -10.06 -10.44 -48.16
CA GLY A 225 -9.50 -9.44 -47.26
C GLY A 225 -9.74 -8.00 -47.71
N PHE A 226 -9.05 -7.03 -47.12
CA PHE A 226 -9.26 -5.60 -47.37
C PHE A 226 -8.05 -4.93 -48.03
N ASN A 227 -8.32 -3.89 -48.83
CA ASN A 227 -7.29 -3.10 -49.51
C ASN A 227 -6.57 -2.09 -48.59
N ASN A 228 -7.06 -1.87 -47.38
CA ASN A 228 -6.47 -0.95 -46.41
C ASN A 228 -6.76 -1.38 -44.96
N THR A 229 -6.31 -0.59 -43.98
CA THR A 229 -6.25 -0.99 -42.56
C THR A 229 -7.65 -1.12 -42.01
N VAL A 230 -7.87 -2.19 -41.26
CA VAL A 230 -9.05 -2.40 -40.42
C VAL A 230 -8.63 -2.03 -39.00
N TYR A 231 -9.32 -1.05 -38.41
CA TYR A 231 -9.01 -0.51 -37.08
C TYR A 231 -9.90 -1.10 -35.98
N ALA A 232 -11.12 -1.54 -36.32
CA ALA A 232 -12.06 -2.09 -35.34
C ALA A 232 -12.80 -3.31 -35.89
N LEU A 233 -13.05 -4.27 -35.00
CA LEU A 233 -13.91 -5.43 -35.19
C LEU A 233 -14.91 -5.51 -34.04
N VAL A 234 -16.15 -5.87 -34.34
CA VAL A 234 -17.14 -6.20 -33.31
C VAL A 234 -18.10 -7.26 -33.82
N ALA A 235 -18.42 -8.22 -32.95
CA ALA A 235 -19.42 -9.24 -33.22
C ALA A 235 -20.83 -8.70 -32.93
N GLY A 236 -21.75 -8.84 -33.88
CA GLY A 236 -23.18 -8.64 -33.66
C GLY A 236 -23.94 -9.96 -33.76
N ALA A 237 -25.23 -9.92 -33.39
CA ALA A 237 -26.11 -11.09 -33.45
C ALA A 237 -26.26 -11.66 -34.88
N ASP A 238 -26.07 -10.82 -35.88
CA ASP A 238 -26.35 -11.12 -37.27
C ASP A 238 -25.07 -11.23 -38.14
N GLY A 239 -23.91 -10.82 -37.63
CA GLY A 239 -22.65 -10.90 -38.37
C GLY A 239 -21.47 -10.26 -37.64
N LEU A 240 -20.28 -10.38 -38.24
CA LEU A 240 -19.07 -9.70 -37.79
C LEU A 240 -18.92 -8.36 -38.53
N TYR A 241 -18.74 -7.27 -37.82
CA TYR A 241 -18.57 -5.94 -38.38
C TYR A 241 -17.11 -5.51 -38.37
N ALA A 242 -16.65 -4.94 -39.48
CA ALA A 242 -15.31 -4.41 -39.65
C ALA A 242 -15.35 -2.94 -40.06
N ALA A 243 -14.46 -2.15 -39.48
CA ALA A 243 -14.33 -0.72 -39.73
C ALA A 243 -12.88 -0.31 -39.92
N GLY A 244 -12.62 0.66 -40.79
CA GLY A 244 -11.27 1.11 -41.05
C GLY A 244 -11.14 2.20 -42.11
N ASN A 245 -10.04 2.16 -42.85
CA ASN A 245 -9.77 3.05 -44.00
C ASN A 245 -9.86 2.32 -45.35
N PHE A 246 -10.49 1.14 -45.38
CA PHE A 246 -10.65 0.34 -46.59
C PHE A 246 -11.77 0.89 -47.48
N THR A 247 -11.64 0.64 -48.77
CA THR A 247 -12.62 1.00 -49.79
C THR A 247 -13.06 -0.20 -50.64
N SER A 248 -12.49 -1.38 -50.42
CA SER A 248 -12.94 -2.60 -51.07
C SER A 248 -12.48 -3.87 -50.35
N SER A 249 -13.18 -4.95 -50.64
CA SER A 249 -12.74 -6.33 -50.41
C SER A 249 -12.80 -7.10 -51.73
N GLY A 250 -11.64 -7.33 -52.35
CA GLY A 250 -11.58 -7.83 -53.73
C GLY A 250 -12.33 -6.90 -54.70
N ALA A 251 -13.29 -7.45 -55.46
CA ALA A 251 -14.14 -6.69 -56.38
C ALA A 251 -15.32 -5.98 -55.70
N THR A 252 -15.61 -6.31 -54.43
CA THR A 252 -16.73 -5.69 -53.70
C THR A 252 -16.33 -4.30 -53.23
N SER A 253 -17.03 -3.28 -53.73
CA SER A 253 -16.87 -1.90 -53.26
C SER A 253 -17.46 -1.77 -51.85
N LEU A 254 -16.66 -1.23 -50.94
CA LEU A 254 -17.04 -0.99 -49.55
C LEU A 254 -16.66 0.45 -49.19
N THR A 255 -17.29 1.03 -48.17
CA THR A 255 -16.93 2.39 -47.77
C THR A 255 -16.66 2.43 -46.27
N ARG A 256 -15.47 1.95 -45.89
CA ARG A 256 -14.86 2.04 -44.54
C ARG A 256 -15.57 1.30 -43.41
N ILE A 257 -16.73 0.72 -43.67
CA ILE A 257 -17.46 -0.14 -42.77
C ILE A 257 -18.14 -1.26 -43.57
N ALA A 258 -18.09 -2.48 -43.06
CA ALA A 258 -18.62 -3.66 -43.71
C ALA A 258 -19.10 -4.70 -42.68
N ARG A 259 -20.01 -5.57 -43.11
CA ARG A 259 -20.54 -6.69 -42.34
C ARG A 259 -20.24 -7.99 -43.05
N TRP A 260 -19.79 -8.98 -42.31
CA TRP A 260 -19.61 -10.36 -42.74
C TRP A 260 -20.81 -11.19 -42.29
N ASP A 261 -21.47 -11.85 -43.24
CA ASP A 261 -22.64 -12.70 -42.97
C ASP A 261 -22.31 -14.18 -42.72
N GLY A 262 -21.02 -14.53 -42.70
CA GLY A 262 -20.55 -15.92 -42.70
C GLY A 262 -19.96 -16.35 -44.05
N THR A 263 -20.29 -15.66 -45.14
CA THR A 263 -19.91 -16.03 -46.51
C THR A 263 -19.30 -14.88 -47.31
N ALA A 264 -19.78 -13.65 -47.13
CA ALA A 264 -19.35 -12.49 -47.89
C ALA A 264 -19.37 -11.19 -47.06
N TRP A 265 -18.54 -10.24 -47.48
CA TRP A 265 -18.57 -8.87 -46.97
C TRP A 265 -19.59 -8.03 -47.74
N SER A 266 -20.47 -7.34 -47.03
CA SER A 266 -21.42 -6.38 -47.58
C SER A 266 -21.26 -4.99 -46.95
N PRO A 267 -21.49 -3.90 -47.69
CA PRO A 267 -21.47 -2.55 -47.13
C PRO A 267 -22.70 -2.28 -46.24
N LEU A 268 -22.59 -1.33 -45.31
CA LEU A 268 -23.74 -0.81 -44.53
C LEU A 268 -24.29 0.44 -45.24
N GLY A 269 -25.29 0.23 -46.10
CA GLY A 269 -25.81 1.29 -46.97
C GLY A 269 -24.71 1.85 -47.88
N ALA A 270 -24.64 3.18 -48.02
CA ALA A 270 -23.55 3.85 -48.76
C ALA A 270 -22.22 3.93 -47.97
N GLY A 271 -22.21 3.53 -46.70
CA GLY A 271 -21.08 3.65 -45.76
C GLY A 271 -20.79 5.10 -45.36
N VAL A 272 -19.52 5.41 -45.03
CA VAL A 272 -19.12 6.70 -44.44
C VAL A 272 -18.02 7.42 -45.20
N ASN A 273 -17.95 8.76 -45.09
CA ASN A 273 -17.05 9.59 -45.88
C ASN A 273 -15.60 9.72 -45.37
N ASN A 274 -15.28 9.21 -44.18
CA ASN A 274 -13.91 9.20 -43.64
C ASN A 274 -13.66 8.00 -42.70
N ILE A 275 -12.42 7.85 -42.22
CA ILE A 275 -11.94 6.71 -41.41
C ILE A 275 -12.86 6.45 -40.21
N VAL A 276 -13.18 5.16 -40.00
CA VAL A 276 -13.85 4.67 -38.79
C VAL A 276 -12.79 3.98 -37.93
N THR A 277 -12.69 4.37 -36.66
CA THR A 277 -11.66 3.91 -35.72
C THR A 277 -12.21 3.01 -34.62
N ALA A 278 -13.51 3.08 -34.34
CA ALA A 278 -14.15 2.27 -33.30
C ALA A 278 -15.58 1.88 -33.69
N LEU A 279 -16.00 0.71 -33.20
CA LEU A 279 -17.35 0.18 -33.37
C LEU A 279 -17.91 -0.28 -32.02
N GLY A 280 -19.23 -0.16 -31.85
CA GLY A 280 -19.98 -0.75 -30.76
C GLY A 280 -21.29 -1.37 -31.27
N VAL A 281 -21.84 -2.35 -30.56
CA VAL A 281 -23.13 -2.97 -30.91
C VAL A 281 -24.03 -2.97 -29.68
N GLN A 282 -25.29 -2.59 -29.85
CA GLN A 282 -26.33 -2.69 -28.83
C GLN A 282 -27.69 -2.91 -29.48
N ASP A 283 -28.41 -3.95 -29.05
CA ASP A 283 -29.79 -4.24 -29.48
C ASP A 283 -29.97 -4.24 -31.02
N GLY A 284 -29.02 -4.86 -31.72
CA GLY A 284 -29.00 -4.92 -33.19
C GLY A 284 -28.54 -3.64 -33.90
N ASN A 285 -28.30 -2.56 -33.16
CA ASN A 285 -27.74 -1.32 -33.71
C ASN A 285 -26.22 -1.36 -33.71
N VAL A 286 -25.62 -0.80 -34.76
CA VAL A 286 -24.17 -0.62 -34.87
C VAL A 286 -23.84 0.85 -34.69
N TYR A 287 -22.95 1.15 -33.75
CA TYR A 287 -22.43 2.48 -33.50
C TYR A 287 -21.04 2.58 -34.11
N ALA A 288 -20.83 3.59 -34.95
CA ALA A 288 -19.55 3.83 -35.59
C ALA A 288 -19.01 5.17 -35.14
N SER A 289 -17.71 5.22 -34.84
CA SER A 289 -17.03 6.49 -34.56
C SER A 289 -15.67 6.57 -35.25
N GLY A 290 -15.27 7.80 -35.59
CA GLY A 290 -14.03 8.11 -36.29
C GLY A 290 -14.04 9.54 -36.82
N SER A 291 -13.26 9.82 -37.86
CA SER A 291 -13.08 11.18 -38.40
C SER A 291 -14.11 11.57 -39.47
N PHE A 292 -15.27 10.92 -39.52
CA PHE A 292 -16.27 11.09 -40.57
C PHE A 292 -17.34 12.12 -40.20
N THR A 293 -17.86 12.78 -41.24
CA THR A 293 -18.89 13.83 -41.14
C THR A 293 -20.15 13.50 -41.94
N SER A 294 -20.15 12.38 -42.65
CA SER A 294 -21.34 11.86 -43.33
C SER A 294 -21.39 10.34 -43.28
N ALA A 295 -22.59 9.82 -42.98
CA ALA A 295 -22.91 8.40 -42.95
C ALA A 295 -24.21 8.16 -43.74
N GLY A 296 -24.15 7.37 -44.82
CA GLY A 296 -25.33 7.13 -45.67
C GLY A 296 -25.94 8.37 -46.30
N GLY A 297 -25.18 9.48 -46.43
CA GLY A 297 -25.69 10.78 -46.87
C GLY A 297 -26.27 11.66 -45.74
N VAL A 298 -26.40 11.14 -44.52
CA VAL A 298 -26.79 11.90 -43.34
C VAL A 298 -25.59 12.67 -42.80
N SER A 299 -25.78 13.95 -42.48
CA SER A 299 -24.75 14.77 -41.81
C SER A 299 -24.65 14.33 -40.35
N VAL A 300 -23.43 13.97 -39.94
CA VAL A 300 -23.12 13.47 -38.60
C VAL A 300 -21.82 14.11 -38.13
N ASN A 301 -21.48 13.98 -36.85
CA ASN A 301 -20.26 14.57 -36.32
C ASN A 301 -19.50 13.54 -35.48
N LEU A 302 -18.57 12.84 -36.14
CA LEU A 302 -17.65 11.84 -35.59
C LEU A 302 -18.28 10.56 -35.01
N ILE A 303 -19.60 10.50 -34.84
CA ILE A 303 -20.32 9.32 -34.35
C ILE A 303 -21.68 9.21 -35.05
N ALA A 304 -22.08 7.98 -35.37
CA ALA A 304 -23.38 7.67 -35.98
C ALA A 304 -23.87 6.27 -35.57
N ARG A 305 -25.19 6.09 -35.62
CA ARG A 305 -25.86 4.81 -35.37
C ARG A 305 -26.45 4.26 -36.67
N TRP A 306 -26.27 2.97 -36.91
CA TRP A 306 -26.95 2.19 -37.94
C TRP A 306 -27.98 1.27 -37.29
N ASP A 307 -29.22 1.30 -37.76
CA ASP A 307 -30.34 0.49 -37.20
C ASP A 307 -30.58 -0.84 -37.93
N GLY A 308 -29.69 -1.21 -38.85
CA GLY A 308 -29.88 -2.34 -39.77
C GLY A 308 -30.27 -1.92 -41.19
N SER A 309 -30.78 -0.70 -41.38
CA SER A 309 -31.21 -0.19 -42.70
C SER A 309 -30.82 1.27 -42.99
N ASN A 310 -30.72 2.11 -41.97
CA ASN A 310 -30.49 3.55 -42.09
C ASN A 310 -29.44 4.04 -41.09
N TRP A 311 -28.73 5.10 -41.49
CA TRP A 311 -27.80 5.84 -40.64
C TRP A 311 -28.52 7.01 -39.94
N PHE A 312 -28.23 7.20 -38.66
CA PHE A 312 -28.76 8.28 -37.83
C PHE A 312 -27.64 9.04 -37.14
N ALA A 313 -27.78 10.37 -37.09
CA ALA A 313 -26.97 11.22 -36.24
C ALA A 313 -27.31 10.98 -34.77
N MET A 314 -26.30 11.06 -33.89
CA MET A 314 -26.49 10.98 -32.44
C MET A 314 -26.41 12.39 -31.83
N GLY A 315 -27.51 13.13 -31.90
CA GLY A 315 -27.54 14.54 -31.52
C GLY A 315 -26.57 15.37 -32.38
N SER A 316 -25.82 16.29 -31.76
CA SER A 316 -24.75 17.05 -32.44
C SER A 316 -23.40 16.32 -32.50
N GLY A 317 -23.33 15.05 -32.09
CA GLY A 317 -22.12 14.23 -32.09
C GLY A 317 -21.05 14.66 -31.07
N LEU A 318 -19.77 14.41 -31.39
CA LEU A 318 -18.62 14.62 -30.50
C LEU A 318 -17.75 15.81 -30.94
N SER A 319 -17.09 16.49 -30.00
CA SER A 319 -16.29 17.70 -30.33
C SER A 319 -14.99 17.43 -31.10
N SER A 320 -14.32 16.31 -30.84
CA SER A 320 -13.01 16.00 -31.46
C SER A 320 -12.68 14.51 -31.40
N ASN A 321 -11.83 14.04 -32.32
CA ASN A 321 -11.16 12.72 -32.35
C ASN A 321 -12.03 11.45 -32.25
N GLY A 322 -13.36 11.56 -32.17
CA GLY A 322 -14.27 10.42 -32.07
C GLY A 322 -14.14 9.66 -30.73
N ALA A 323 -15.02 8.68 -30.58
CA ALA A 323 -14.92 7.64 -29.57
C ALA A 323 -13.93 6.55 -30.00
N ARG A 324 -13.29 5.93 -29.00
CA ARG A 324 -12.37 4.80 -29.11
C ARG A 324 -12.92 3.54 -28.46
N ALA A 325 -13.74 3.70 -27.42
CA ALA A 325 -14.36 2.59 -26.71
C ALA A 325 -15.88 2.78 -26.58
N PHE A 326 -16.59 1.66 -26.55
CA PHE A 326 -18.04 1.59 -26.35
C PHE A 326 -18.35 0.54 -25.28
N ALA A 327 -19.30 0.84 -24.40
CA ALA A 327 -19.87 -0.13 -23.48
C ALA A 327 -21.37 0.10 -23.30
N VAL A 328 -22.10 -0.94 -22.91
CA VAL A 328 -23.52 -0.85 -22.60
C VAL A 328 -23.73 -1.19 -21.14
N LEU A 329 -24.23 -0.24 -20.37
CA LEU A 329 -24.54 -0.40 -18.95
C LEU A 329 -25.99 0.02 -18.72
N ASN A 330 -26.79 -0.86 -18.12
CA ASN A 330 -28.21 -0.61 -17.79
C ASN A 330 -29.06 -0.13 -18.97
N GLY A 331 -28.74 -0.57 -20.20
CA GLY A 331 -29.46 -0.18 -21.43
C GLY A 331 -29.02 1.14 -22.05
N ASP A 332 -28.09 1.87 -21.42
CA ASP A 332 -27.50 3.08 -22.01
C ASP A 332 -26.16 2.78 -22.67
N LEU A 333 -25.86 3.53 -23.72
CA LEU A 333 -24.57 3.46 -24.40
C LEU A 333 -23.59 4.43 -23.76
N TYR A 334 -22.45 3.93 -23.33
CA TYR A 334 -21.34 4.72 -22.85
C TYR A 334 -20.24 4.75 -23.93
N VAL A 335 -19.68 5.94 -24.16
CA VAL A 335 -18.64 6.15 -25.16
C VAL A 335 -17.42 6.81 -24.52
N GLY A 336 -16.26 6.19 -24.71
CA GLY A 336 -14.96 6.65 -24.24
C GLY A 336 -14.10 7.16 -25.40
N GLY A 337 -13.31 8.22 -25.21
CA GLY A 337 -12.41 8.73 -26.25
C GLY A 337 -11.62 9.95 -25.81
N SER A 338 -11.17 10.77 -26.78
CA SER A 338 -10.39 11.99 -26.53
C SER A 338 -11.21 13.29 -26.67
N PHE A 339 -12.53 13.22 -26.74
CA PHE A 339 -13.43 14.37 -26.91
C PHE A 339 -13.67 15.13 -25.60
N ASP A 340 -14.19 16.36 -25.70
CA ASP A 340 -14.51 17.21 -24.53
C ASP A 340 -16.02 17.47 -24.39
N TYR A 341 -16.74 17.40 -25.50
CA TYR A 341 -18.19 17.60 -25.54
C TYR A 341 -18.88 16.48 -26.31
N ALA A 342 -20.06 16.10 -25.84
CA ALA A 342 -20.98 15.19 -26.50
C ALA A 342 -22.36 15.85 -26.53
N GLY A 343 -22.97 15.96 -27.71
CA GLY A 343 -24.29 16.61 -27.86
C GLY A 343 -24.31 18.10 -27.51
N GLY A 344 -23.16 18.78 -27.48
CA GLY A 344 -23.02 20.17 -27.03
C GLY A 344 -22.89 20.35 -25.52
N SER A 345 -23.05 19.26 -24.74
CA SER A 345 -22.82 19.24 -23.30
C SER A 345 -21.37 18.88 -22.99
N TYR A 346 -20.79 19.51 -21.96
CA TYR A 346 -19.45 19.18 -21.48
C TYR A 346 -19.46 17.78 -20.85
N ALA A 347 -18.77 16.85 -21.49
CA ALA A 347 -18.69 15.44 -21.11
C ALA A 347 -17.31 14.93 -21.51
N PRO A 348 -16.25 15.32 -20.78
CA PRO A 348 -14.89 15.08 -21.23
C PRO A 348 -14.53 13.60 -21.14
N LYS A 349 -14.06 13.06 -22.27
CA LYS A 349 -13.51 11.70 -22.46
C LYS A 349 -14.49 10.55 -22.28
N LEU A 350 -15.56 10.72 -21.53
CA LEU A 350 -16.60 9.73 -21.29
C LEU A 350 -17.98 10.39 -21.31
N ALA A 351 -18.89 9.85 -22.13
CA ALA A 351 -20.27 10.32 -22.22
C ALA A 351 -21.25 9.16 -22.24
N ARG A 352 -22.44 9.39 -21.69
CA ARG A 352 -23.58 8.46 -21.70
C ARG A 352 -24.62 8.94 -22.69
N TRP A 353 -25.17 8.02 -23.47
CA TRP A 353 -26.30 8.22 -24.37
C TRP A 353 -27.47 7.35 -23.93
N ASN A 354 -28.56 7.99 -23.52
CA ASN A 354 -29.76 7.32 -23.00
C ASN A 354 -30.78 6.92 -24.09
N GLY A 355 -30.35 6.90 -25.35
CA GLY A 355 -31.23 6.73 -26.52
C GLY A 355 -31.72 8.04 -27.15
N THR A 356 -31.71 9.15 -26.41
CA THR A 356 -32.25 10.45 -26.89
C THR A 356 -31.32 11.64 -26.68
N ALA A 357 -30.51 11.62 -25.62
CA ALA A 357 -29.64 12.73 -25.25
C ALA A 357 -28.30 12.24 -24.70
N TRP A 358 -27.28 13.07 -24.90
CA TRP A 358 -25.98 12.91 -24.28
C TRP A 358 -25.99 13.51 -22.88
N SER A 359 -25.34 12.84 -21.94
CA SER A 359 -25.04 13.36 -20.61
C SER A 359 -23.61 13.01 -20.22
N ALA A 360 -23.01 13.82 -19.35
CA ALA A 360 -21.76 13.44 -18.70
C ALA A 360 -21.98 12.23 -17.78
N VAL A 361 -20.90 11.48 -17.54
CA VAL A 361 -20.83 10.43 -16.51
C VAL A 361 -19.94 10.99 -15.43
N GLY A 362 -20.55 11.60 -14.40
CA GLY A 362 -19.80 12.38 -13.43
C GLY A 362 -19.42 13.79 -13.88
N GLU A 363 -18.65 14.50 -13.05
CA GLU A 363 -18.16 15.85 -13.35
C GLU A 363 -16.81 15.92 -14.11
N SER A 364 -16.03 14.84 -14.33
CA SER A 364 -14.94 14.80 -15.35
C SER A 364 -14.09 13.52 -15.31
N MET A 365 -13.40 13.20 -16.42
CA MET A 365 -12.11 12.49 -16.40
C MET A 365 -11.01 13.51 -16.69
N ALA A 366 -10.08 13.73 -15.75
CA ALA A 366 -9.02 14.73 -15.93
C ALA A 366 -7.60 14.13 -15.83
N GLY A 367 -6.64 14.83 -16.42
CA GLY A 367 -5.23 14.43 -16.45
C GLY A 367 -4.38 15.49 -17.14
N THR A 368 -3.09 15.53 -16.83
CA THR A 368 -2.12 16.38 -17.52
C THR A 368 -1.76 15.75 -18.87
N GLY A 369 -2.02 16.44 -19.98
CA GLY A 369 -1.72 15.97 -21.35
C GLY A 369 -2.92 15.41 -22.13
N ALA A 370 -2.67 14.57 -23.13
CA ALA A 370 -3.70 13.96 -23.98
C ALA A 370 -4.44 12.86 -23.22
N SER A 371 -5.46 13.23 -22.45
CA SER A 371 -6.32 12.26 -21.77
C SER A 371 -7.24 11.53 -22.76
N SER A 372 -7.42 10.22 -22.56
CA SER A 372 -8.29 9.37 -23.37
C SER A 372 -8.88 8.24 -22.55
N ILE A 373 -10.10 7.82 -22.91
CA ILE A 373 -10.61 6.49 -22.58
C ILE A 373 -10.48 5.62 -23.83
N ASP A 374 -9.69 4.57 -23.73
CA ASP A 374 -9.31 3.70 -24.85
C ASP A 374 -9.94 2.31 -24.76
N ALA A 375 -10.33 1.87 -23.56
CA ALA A 375 -10.96 0.57 -23.34
C ALA A 375 -12.07 0.68 -22.29
N MET A 376 -13.14 -0.11 -22.48
CA MET A 376 -14.27 -0.18 -21.56
C MET A 376 -14.87 -1.58 -21.53
N VAL A 377 -15.20 -2.09 -20.34
CA VAL A 377 -15.95 -3.35 -20.17
C VAL A 377 -16.95 -3.23 -19.03
N VAL A 378 -18.03 -4.01 -19.09
CA VAL A 378 -19.06 -4.05 -18.06
C VAL A 378 -19.10 -5.44 -17.43
N MET A 379 -19.04 -5.49 -16.11
CA MET A 379 -19.05 -6.72 -15.32
C MET A 379 -20.21 -6.70 -14.34
N PRO A 380 -20.97 -7.80 -14.19
CA PRO A 380 -21.95 -7.93 -13.11
C PRO A 380 -21.30 -7.78 -11.73
N ASP A 381 -21.98 -7.13 -10.78
CA ASP A 381 -21.46 -6.92 -9.42
C ASP A 381 -21.70 -8.11 -8.46
N GLY A 382 -22.36 -9.17 -8.94
CA GLY A 382 -22.70 -10.35 -8.15
C GLY A 382 -23.95 -10.21 -7.27
N VAL A 383 -24.52 -9.02 -7.13
CA VAL A 383 -25.72 -8.73 -6.31
C VAL A 383 -26.91 -8.18 -7.12
N GLY A 384 -26.81 -8.23 -8.45
CA GLY A 384 -27.89 -7.87 -9.38
C GLY A 384 -27.71 -6.52 -10.07
N GLY A 385 -26.59 -5.82 -9.84
CA GLY A 385 -26.15 -4.66 -10.59
C GLY A 385 -24.96 -4.96 -11.50
N SER A 386 -24.30 -3.91 -11.99
CA SER A 386 -23.17 -4.02 -12.91
C SER A 386 -22.24 -2.82 -12.77
N ASN A 387 -20.95 -3.09 -12.88
CA ASN A 387 -19.89 -2.09 -12.82
C ASN A 387 -19.33 -1.83 -14.22
N LEU A 388 -19.07 -0.57 -14.54
CA LEU A 388 -18.32 -0.17 -15.73
C LEU A 388 -16.84 0.04 -15.37
N PHE A 389 -15.96 -0.68 -16.03
CA PHE A 389 -14.52 -0.49 -15.96
C PHE A 389 -14.05 0.32 -17.16
N VAL A 390 -13.19 1.30 -16.93
CA VAL A 390 -12.64 2.17 -17.97
C VAL A 390 -11.12 2.21 -17.86
N GLY A 391 -10.45 2.10 -19.00
CA GLY A 391 -9.00 2.16 -19.14
C GLY A 391 -8.57 3.16 -20.22
N GLY A 392 -7.41 3.78 -20.05
CA GLY A 392 -6.87 4.74 -21.02
C GLY A 392 -5.68 5.53 -20.49
N VAL A 393 -5.67 6.83 -20.73
CA VAL A 393 -4.69 7.79 -20.21
C VAL A 393 -5.43 8.85 -19.39
N PHE A 394 -5.41 8.75 -18.06
CA PHE A 394 -6.07 9.71 -17.16
C PHE A 394 -5.55 9.57 -15.73
N ARG A 395 -5.72 10.62 -14.91
CA ARG A 395 -5.21 10.69 -13.53
C ARG A 395 -6.29 10.94 -12.47
N SER A 396 -7.51 11.23 -12.90
CA SER A 396 -8.66 11.34 -12.02
C SER A 396 -9.94 10.92 -12.73
N ALA A 397 -10.87 10.39 -11.94
CA ALA A 397 -12.25 10.17 -12.29
C ALA A 397 -13.11 10.95 -11.28
N GLU A 398 -13.61 12.10 -11.72
CA GLU A 398 -14.17 13.17 -10.90
C GLU A 398 -13.15 13.66 -9.85
N THR A 399 -13.52 13.60 -8.56
CA THR A 399 -12.66 13.86 -7.42
C THR A 399 -11.86 12.63 -6.99
N THR A 400 -12.13 11.45 -7.57
CA THR A 400 -11.45 10.20 -7.22
C THR A 400 -10.11 10.13 -7.94
N PRO A 401 -8.99 10.15 -7.20
CA PRO A 401 -7.68 10.03 -7.81
C PRO A 401 -7.45 8.59 -8.29
N VAL A 402 -7.10 8.40 -9.55
CA VAL A 402 -6.93 7.08 -10.20
C VAL A 402 -5.75 7.14 -11.17
N LYS A 403 -5.24 6.01 -11.65
CA LYS A 403 -4.14 6.02 -12.64
C LYS A 403 -4.48 5.11 -13.81
N ASN A 404 -4.97 5.68 -14.91
CA ASN A 404 -5.24 5.00 -16.18
C ASN A 404 -6.28 3.86 -16.17
N ILE A 405 -6.82 3.48 -15.00
CA ILE A 405 -7.91 2.50 -14.83
C ILE A 405 -8.83 2.94 -13.68
N ALA A 406 -10.14 2.78 -13.85
CA ALA A 406 -11.14 3.08 -12.81
C ALA A 406 -12.40 2.21 -12.96
N ARG A 407 -13.15 2.06 -11.86
CA ARG A 407 -14.45 1.37 -11.81
C ARG A 407 -15.56 2.35 -11.45
N TYR A 408 -16.68 2.29 -12.16
CA TYR A 408 -17.89 3.04 -11.89
C TYR A 408 -19.02 2.07 -11.51
N ASP A 409 -19.64 2.27 -10.36
CA ASP A 409 -20.72 1.40 -9.84
C ASP A 409 -22.14 1.85 -10.24
N GLY A 410 -22.23 2.86 -11.11
CA GLY A 410 -23.51 3.50 -11.46
C GLY A 410 -23.80 4.76 -10.65
N THR A 411 -23.04 5.03 -9.59
CA THR A 411 -23.19 6.21 -8.73
C THR A 411 -21.87 6.95 -8.48
N SER A 412 -20.77 6.23 -8.30
CA SER A 412 -19.48 6.78 -7.90
C SER A 412 -18.30 6.07 -8.55
N TRP A 413 -17.17 6.77 -8.63
CA TRP A 413 -15.91 6.24 -9.13
C TRP A 413 -15.05 5.65 -8.03
N HIS A 414 -14.37 4.56 -8.36
CA HIS A 414 -13.49 3.83 -7.47
C HIS A 414 -12.15 3.58 -8.17
N ALA A 415 -11.06 3.82 -7.45
CA ALA A 415 -9.74 3.34 -7.86
C ALA A 415 -9.69 1.80 -7.78
N LEU A 416 -8.85 1.19 -8.62
CA LEU A 416 -8.52 -0.24 -8.51
C LEU A 416 -7.13 -0.36 -7.89
N GLY A 417 -7.03 -0.94 -6.69
CA GLY A 417 -5.75 -1.14 -6.03
C GLY A 417 -5.77 -2.31 -5.06
N ASN A 418 -4.58 -2.83 -4.73
CA ASN A 418 -4.41 -3.87 -3.72
C ASN A 418 -4.90 -3.34 -2.37
N GLY A 419 -6.07 -3.80 -1.93
CA GLY A 419 -6.90 -3.22 -0.87
C GLY A 419 -6.38 -3.32 0.57
N HIS A 420 -5.06 -3.23 0.79
CA HIS A 420 -4.47 -3.64 2.08
C HIS A 420 -3.85 -2.51 2.92
N ALA A 421 -3.49 -1.34 2.37
CA ALA A 421 -2.76 -0.31 3.12
C ALA A 421 -3.54 1.00 3.34
N PRO A 422 -3.36 1.67 4.50
CA PRO A 422 -3.73 3.09 4.68
C PRO A 422 -3.09 4.02 3.64
N ASP A 423 -3.78 5.10 3.30
CA ASP A 423 -3.36 6.06 2.26
C ASP A 423 -2.27 7.05 2.71
N ASN A 424 -1.84 6.99 3.97
CA ASN A 424 -0.79 7.84 4.55
C ASN A 424 -0.11 7.16 5.77
N THR A 425 0.79 7.87 6.44
CA THR A 425 1.55 7.40 7.61
C THR A 425 0.67 6.79 8.69
N VAL A 426 1.02 5.58 9.12
CA VAL A 426 0.59 4.97 10.39
C VAL A 426 1.68 5.23 11.43
N TRP A 427 1.33 5.91 12.52
CA TRP A 427 2.25 6.24 13.61
C TRP A 427 2.33 5.13 14.65
N GLU A 428 1.17 4.61 15.08
CA GLU A 428 1.07 3.58 16.12
C GLU A 428 0.01 2.55 15.72
N THR A 429 0.19 1.31 16.18
CA THR A 429 -0.85 0.27 16.10
C THR A 429 -1.09 -0.40 17.46
N GLY A 430 -2.28 -0.96 17.68
CA GLY A 430 -2.63 -1.65 18.92
C GLY A 430 -3.57 -2.83 18.69
N VAL A 431 -3.42 -3.91 19.47
CA VAL A 431 -4.33 -5.07 19.42
C VAL A 431 -5.48 -4.85 20.37
N GLY A 432 -6.70 -4.89 19.84
CA GLY A 432 -7.92 -4.93 20.64
C GLY A 432 -8.85 -6.05 20.20
N LEU A 433 -10.06 -5.98 20.73
CA LEU A 433 -11.17 -6.85 20.39
C LEU A 433 -12.31 -6.01 19.79
N ASP A 434 -13.07 -6.58 18.85
CA ASP A 434 -14.36 -6.02 18.45
C ASP A 434 -15.47 -6.35 19.47
N ALA A 435 -16.68 -5.85 19.22
CA ALA A 435 -17.84 -6.04 20.08
C ALA A 435 -18.24 -7.52 20.23
N GLU A 436 -17.86 -8.36 19.27
CA GLU A 436 -18.10 -9.80 19.25
C GLU A 436 -16.95 -10.62 19.88
N GLY A 437 -15.85 -9.96 20.27
CA GLY A 437 -14.66 -10.60 20.84
C GLY A 437 -13.66 -11.10 19.79
N GLY A 438 -13.85 -10.76 18.51
CA GLY A 438 -12.92 -10.98 17.41
C GLY A 438 -11.70 -10.06 17.49
N LYS A 439 -10.56 -10.52 16.98
CA LYS A 439 -9.31 -9.77 17.08
C LYS A 439 -9.26 -8.64 16.04
N VAL A 440 -8.91 -7.44 16.51
CA VAL A 440 -8.76 -6.25 15.66
C VAL A 440 -7.39 -5.60 15.88
N ILE A 441 -6.76 -5.15 14.79
CA ILE A 441 -5.60 -4.27 14.86
C ILE A 441 -6.04 -2.84 14.58
N TYR A 442 -5.94 -1.97 15.57
CA TYR A 442 -6.15 -0.54 15.39
C TYR A 442 -4.88 0.09 14.82
N ALA A 443 -5.05 0.96 13.84
CA ALA A 443 -3.99 1.78 13.27
C ALA A 443 -4.34 3.25 13.45
N GLY A 444 -3.45 4.04 14.05
CA GLY A 444 -3.58 5.50 14.20
C GLY A 444 -2.52 6.21 13.38
N GLY A 445 -2.86 7.33 12.73
CA GLY A 445 -1.92 8.01 11.85
C GLY A 445 -2.36 9.34 11.26
N LEU A 446 -1.75 9.69 10.12
CA LEU A 446 -2.07 10.86 9.26
C LEU A 446 -3.00 10.51 8.09
N PHE A 447 -3.51 9.28 8.03
CA PHE A 447 -4.26 8.73 6.90
C PHE A 447 -5.75 9.08 6.95
N LEU A 448 -6.39 9.18 5.79
CA LEU A 448 -7.81 9.49 5.65
C LEU A 448 -8.61 8.27 5.17
N GLN A 449 -7.97 7.34 4.47
CA GLN A 449 -8.54 6.07 4.00
C GLN A 449 -7.67 4.89 4.42
N ALA A 450 -8.31 3.74 4.65
CA ALA A 450 -7.65 2.45 4.83
C ALA A 450 -8.35 1.40 3.97
N GLY A 451 -7.66 0.93 2.92
CA GLY A 451 -8.32 0.17 1.85
C GLY A 451 -9.48 0.96 1.24
N SER A 452 -10.67 0.36 1.16
CA SER A 452 -11.90 1.05 0.74
C SER A 452 -12.67 1.73 1.88
N SER A 453 -12.20 1.63 3.13
CA SER A 453 -12.89 2.18 4.29
C SER A 453 -12.45 3.63 4.58
N PRO A 454 -13.38 4.59 4.72
CA PRO A 454 -13.08 5.89 5.31
C PRO A 454 -12.59 5.71 6.74
N ALA A 455 -11.42 6.24 7.06
CA ALA A 455 -10.78 6.04 8.36
C ALA A 455 -10.72 7.32 9.19
N ARG A 456 -10.33 8.45 8.58
CA ARG A 456 -10.13 9.73 9.28
C ARG A 456 -9.21 9.58 10.52
N TYR A 457 -7.94 9.29 10.23
CA TYR A 457 -6.79 9.19 11.14
C TYR A 457 -6.76 7.96 12.06
N ILE A 458 -7.82 7.13 12.05
CA ILE A 458 -7.90 5.89 12.83
C ILE A 458 -8.71 4.82 12.07
N ALA A 459 -8.20 3.61 11.96
CA ALA A 459 -8.90 2.47 11.36
C ALA A 459 -8.69 1.19 12.15
N ALA A 460 -9.59 0.24 11.96
CA ALA A 460 -9.55 -1.09 12.54
C ALA A 460 -9.37 -2.13 11.43
N TRP A 461 -8.32 -2.94 11.49
CA TRP A 461 -8.15 -4.11 10.63
C TRP A 461 -8.78 -5.32 11.33
N ASP A 462 -9.86 -5.84 10.74
CA ASP A 462 -10.43 -7.11 11.16
C ASP A 462 -9.51 -8.24 10.70
N VAL A 463 -8.91 -8.93 11.68
CA VAL A 463 -7.90 -9.96 11.41
C VAL A 463 -8.53 -11.18 10.75
N ASP A 464 -9.75 -11.54 11.14
CA ASP A 464 -10.43 -12.74 10.63
C ASP A 464 -11.03 -12.49 9.25
N ALA A 465 -11.59 -11.30 9.02
CA ALA A 465 -12.17 -10.92 7.73
C ALA A 465 -11.13 -10.44 6.71
N GLY A 466 -9.93 -10.05 7.15
CA GLY A 466 -8.91 -9.49 6.28
C GLY A 466 -9.33 -8.17 5.63
N THR A 467 -10.06 -7.32 6.36
CA THR A 467 -10.60 -6.07 5.83
C THR A 467 -10.48 -4.90 6.82
N TRP A 468 -10.33 -3.68 6.29
CA TRP A 468 -10.38 -2.46 7.07
C TRP A 468 -11.83 -2.04 7.39
N LYS A 469 -12.06 -1.63 8.63
CA LYS A 469 -13.29 -1.05 9.17
C LYS A 469 -13.02 0.36 9.72
N SER A 470 -14.02 1.23 9.60
CA SER A 470 -14.01 2.56 10.21
C SER A 470 -14.19 2.47 11.73
N VAL A 471 -13.45 3.28 12.49
CA VAL A 471 -13.66 3.42 13.94
C VAL A 471 -14.59 4.60 14.20
N GLY A 472 -15.90 4.32 14.25
CA GLY A 472 -16.93 5.36 14.25
C GLY A 472 -16.76 6.30 13.04
N THR A 473 -16.85 7.62 13.27
CA THR A 473 -16.56 8.63 12.24
C THR A 473 -15.12 9.17 12.32
N GLY A 474 -14.24 8.50 13.08
CA GLY A 474 -12.85 8.88 13.31
C GLY A 474 -12.65 10.15 14.13
N VAL A 475 -11.47 10.75 14.01
CA VAL A 475 -11.09 12.02 14.65
C VAL A 475 -10.82 13.10 13.58
N ASN A 476 -10.61 14.36 13.97
CA ASN A 476 -10.36 15.45 13.01
C ASN A 476 -8.89 15.85 12.84
N GLY A 477 -7.95 15.06 13.37
CA GLY A 477 -6.53 15.32 13.24
C GLY A 477 -5.69 14.09 13.57
N GLU A 478 -4.37 14.26 13.47
CA GLU A 478 -3.39 13.18 13.57
C GLU A 478 -3.51 12.37 14.87
N VAL A 479 -3.50 11.04 14.76
CA VAL A 479 -3.34 10.13 15.90
C VAL A 479 -1.88 9.69 15.98
N ARG A 480 -1.22 10.00 17.09
CA ARG A 480 0.21 9.70 17.36
C ARG A 480 0.41 8.39 18.11
N THR A 481 -0.57 8.01 18.92
CA THR A 481 -0.49 6.87 19.82
C THR A 481 -1.87 6.26 20.04
N VAL A 482 -1.89 4.96 20.25
CA VAL A 482 -3.08 4.18 20.61
C VAL A 482 -2.73 3.29 21.80
N ALA A 483 -3.71 3.04 22.66
CA ALA A 483 -3.61 2.06 23.73
C ALA A 483 -4.91 1.29 23.84
N THR A 484 -4.83 -0.03 23.95
CA THR A 484 -5.99 -0.93 23.85
C THR A 484 -6.10 -1.85 25.06
N SER A 485 -7.32 -2.15 25.47
CA SER A 485 -7.61 -3.12 26.53
C SER A 485 -8.96 -3.78 26.28
N GLY A 486 -8.97 -5.04 25.84
CA GLY A 486 -10.20 -5.69 25.41
C GLY A 486 -10.83 -4.90 24.25
N THR A 487 -12.07 -4.44 24.41
CA THR A 487 -12.79 -3.63 23.42
C THR A 487 -12.50 -2.13 23.51
N ASP A 488 -11.86 -1.69 24.60
CA ASP A 488 -11.56 -0.27 24.82
C ASP A 488 -10.33 0.16 24.01
N LEU A 489 -10.47 1.28 23.30
CA LEU A 489 -9.42 1.94 22.55
C LEU A 489 -9.26 3.38 23.06
N TYR A 490 -8.05 3.74 23.45
CA TYR A 490 -7.65 5.11 23.74
C TYR A 490 -6.76 5.62 22.61
N VAL A 491 -7.01 6.85 22.16
CA VAL A 491 -6.19 7.50 21.12
C VAL A 491 -5.65 8.82 21.64
N GLY A 492 -4.39 9.10 21.32
CA GLY A 492 -3.69 10.35 21.66
C GLY A 492 -3.06 10.96 20.42
N GLY A 493 -3.04 12.28 20.32
CA GLY A 493 -2.45 12.95 19.16
C GLY A 493 -2.71 14.46 19.09
N VAL A 494 -2.95 14.96 17.88
CA VAL A 494 -3.23 16.37 17.57
C VAL A 494 -4.61 16.50 16.92
N PHE A 495 -5.65 16.51 17.75
CA PHE A 495 -7.03 16.62 17.30
C PHE A 495 -7.88 17.37 18.33
N THR A 496 -9.02 17.90 17.90
CA THR A 496 -9.95 18.64 18.77
C THR A 496 -11.32 17.98 18.89
N THR A 497 -11.63 17.02 18.00
CA THR A 497 -12.88 16.27 18.03
C THR A 497 -12.66 14.79 17.76
N ALA A 498 -13.43 13.97 18.47
CA ALA A 498 -13.59 12.54 18.20
C ALA A 498 -15.07 12.25 17.99
N GLY A 499 -15.42 11.77 16.79
CA GLY A 499 -16.80 11.75 16.33
C GLY A 499 -17.46 13.13 16.36
N ILE A 500 -18.54 13.26 17.14
CA ILE A 500 -19.26 14.54 17.34
C ILE A 500 -18.84 15.27 18.62
N TYR A 501 -17.94 14.69 19.41
CA TYR A 501 -17.57 15.20 20.73
C TYR A 501 -16.29 16.03 20.67
N ASN A 502 -16.24 17.09 21.49
CA ASN A 502 -15.02 17.86 21.70
C ASN A 502 -14.07 17.05 22.60
N ALA A 503 -13.04 16.46 21.99
CA ALA A 503 -12.05 15.64 22.66
C ALA A 503 -10.66 16.19 22.29
N TYR A 504 -10.07 16.98 23.18
CA TYR A 504 -8.81 17.67 22.90
C TYR A 504 -7.62 16.73 23.13
N ASN A 505 -7.01 16.29 22.01
CA ASN A 505 -5.79 15.49 21.91
C ASN A 505 -5.83 14.09 22.53
N VAL A 506 -6.90 13.72 23.24
CA VAL A 506 -7.11 12.40 23.82
C VAL A 506 -8.59 12.03 23.83
N ALA A 507 -8.91 10.81 23.41
CA ALA A 507 -10.28 10.29 23.34
C ALA A 507 -10.31 8.78 23.62
N HIS A 508 -11.49 8.30 24.02
CA HIS A 508 -11.77 6.89 24.28
C HIS A 508 -12.87 6.39 23.35
N TRP A 509 -12.73 5.19 22.83
CA TRP A 509 -13.71 4.46 22.03
C TRP A 509 -14.03 3.14 22.73
N ASP A 510 -15.29 2.93 23.08
CA ASP A 510 -15.75 1.75 23.84
C ASP A 510 -16.15 0.55 22.96
N GLY A 511 -15.85 0.62 21.66
CA GLY A 511 -16.35 -0.31 20.64
C GLY A 511 -17.52 0.25 19.83
N THR A 512 -18.23 1.25 20.36
CA THR A 512 -19.45 1.79 19.75
C THR A 512 -19.50 3.32 19.70
N GLU A 513 -18.94 4.01 20.67
CA GLU A 513 -19.04 5.46 20.79
C GLU A 513 -17.73 6.11 21.28
N TRP A 514 -17.48 7.31 20.76
CA TRP A 514 -16.36 8.15 21.21
C TRP A 514 -16.74 8.91 22.48
N THR A 515 -15.85 8.95 23.47
CA THR A 515 -16.01 9.74 24.69
C THR A 515 -14.74 10.56 25.01
N PRO A 516 -14.89 11.83 25.45
CA PRO A 516 -13.75 12.64 25.85
C PRO A 516 -13.29 12.29 27.27
N LEU A 517 -11.97 12.35 27.53
CA LEU A 517 -11.40 12.17 28.86
C LEU A 517 -11.33 13.53 29.60
N GLY A 518 -12.44 13.91 30.22
CA GLY A 518 -12.59 15.22 30.84
C GLY A 518 -12.48 16.35 29.80
N SER A 519 -11.69 17.39 30.09
CA SER A 519 -11.39 18.47 29.13
C SER A 519 -10.21 18.17 28.19
N GLY A 520 -9.64 16.96 28.25
CA GLY A 520 -8.45 16.58 27.47
C GLY A 520 -7.18 17.30 27.91
N THR A 521 -6.22 17.43 26.99
CA THR A 521 -4.95 18.13 27.23
C THR A 521 -4.84 19.41 26.38
N ASN A 522 -3.99 20.35 26.79
CA ASN A 522 -3.82 21.63 26.09
C ASN A 522 -2.80 21.60 24.92
N ALA A 523 -2.15 20.47 24.69
CA ALA A 523 -1.24 20.25 23.55
C ALA A 523 -1.15 18.76 23.24
N LYS A 524 -0.40 18.42 22.18
CA LYS A 524 -0.27 17.06 21.68
C LYS A 524 0.13 16.02 22.74
N VAL A 525 -0.52 14.86 22.65
CA VAL A 525 -0.17 13.63 23.36
C VAL A 525 0.67 12.78 22.41
N GLU A 526 1.87 12.39 22.84
CA GLU A 526 2.80 11.59 22.04
C GLU A 526 2.71 10.11 22.36
N VAL A 527 2.42 9.76 23.62
CA VAL A 527 2.37 8.36 24.06
C VAL A 527 1.24 8.13 25.05
N LEU A 528 0.52 7.04 24.87
CA LEU A 528 -0.45 6.48 25.80
C LEU A 528 -0.03 5.07 26.20
N ARG A 529 -0.07 4.75 27.49
CA ARG A 529 0.13 3.39 28.00
C ARG A 529 -0.85 3.09 29.12
N LEU A 530 -1.36 1.86 29.14
CA LEU A 530 -2.27 1.37 30.17
C LEU A 530 -1.48 0.61 31.24
N CYS A 531 -1.72 0.95 32.50
CA CYS A 531 -1.16 0.27 33.66
C CYS A 531 -2.28 -0.45 34.42
N PRO A 532 -2.21 -1.77 34.66
CA PRO A 532 -3.16 -2.45 35.54
C PRO A 532 -3.23 -1.79 36.93
N ASN A 533 -4.44 -1.58 37.46
CA ASN A 533 -4.65 -0.91 38.75
C ASN A 533 -5.01 -1.87 39.90
N GLY A 534 -4.94 -3.19 39.66
CA GLY A 534 -5.24 -4.23 40.66
C GLY A 534 -6.73 -4.42 40.98
N ALA A 535 -7.63 -3.57 40.48
CA ALA A 535 -9.08 -3.66 40.67
C ALA A 535 -9.81 -4.33 39.48
N GLY A 536 -9.07 -4.96 38.57
CA GLY A 536 -9.60 -5.51 37.32
C GLY A 536 -9.77 -4.49 36.20
N GLY A 537 -9.21 -3.28 36.36
CA GLY A 537 -9.16 -2.25 35.30
C GLY A 537 -7.75 -1.68 35.12
N HIS A 538 -7.67 -0.58 34.39
CA HIS A 538 -6.42 0.08 34.03
C HIS A 538 -6.45 1.58 34.33
N ASP A 539 -5.31 2.10 34.76
CA ASP A 539 -5.02 3.52 34.73
C ASP A 539 -4.34 3.88 33.40
N LEU A 540 -4.72 5.00 32.80
CA LEU A 540 -4.13 5.49 31.56
C LEU A 540 -3.08 6.55 31.86
N TYR A 541 -1.85 6.34 31.39
CA TYR A 541 -0.78 7.33 31.47
C TYR A 541 -0.59 7.99 30.12
N ALA A 542 -0.55 9.32 30.11
CA ALA A 542 -0.32 10.12 28.93
C ALA A 542 1.00 10.89 29.05
N GLY A 543 1.85 10.78 28.03
CA GLY A 543 3.07 11.57 27.84
C GLY A 543 2.96 12.46 26.60
N GLY A 544 3.58 13.64 26.61
CA GLY A 544 3.62 14.50 25.43
C GLY A 544 4.18 15.89 25.67
N ASN A 545 3.66 16.88 24.94
CA ASN A 545 4.11 18.29 25.00
C ASN A 545 3.17 19.20 25.82
N PHE A 546 2.15 18.64 26.47
CA PHE A 546 1.15 19.38 27.23
C PHE A 546 1.65 19.89 28.59
N THR A 547 1.02 20.96 29.09
CA THR A 547 1.25 21.49 30.45
C THR A 547 0.01 21.39 31.33
N MET A 548 -1.13 21.04 30.73
CA MET A 548 -2.39 20.82 31.42
C MET A 548 -3.08 19.55 30.91
N ALA A 549 -3.71 18.83 31.84
CA ALA A 549 -4.60 17.71 31.57
C ALA A 549 -5.84 17.85 32.46
N GLY A 550 -7.05 17.75 31.92
CA GLY A 550 -8.28 17.86 32.72
C GLY A 550 -8.45 19.20 33.46
N GLY A 551 -7.79 20.27 33.01
CA GLY A 551 -7.78 21.57 33.68
C GLY A 551 -6.79 21.72 34.85
N ILE A 552 -6.06 20.66 35.22
CA ILE A 552 -4.99 20.73 36.22
C ILE A 552 -3.62 20.90 35.55
N ALA A 553 -2.66 21.48 36.27
CA ALA A 553 -1.27 21.55 35.81
C ALA A 553 -0.63 20.16 35.87
N ALA A 554 -0.26 19.62 34.70
CA ALA A 554 0.39 18.33 34.54
C ALA A 554 1.45 18.47 33.45
N ASN A 555 2.71 18.67 33.86
CA ASN A 555 3.79 18.99 32.94
C ASN A 555 4.29 17.72 32.25
N ARG A 556 3.84 17.52 31.00
CA ARG A 556 4.34 16.52 30.04
C ARG A 556 4.01 15.07 30.35
N ILE A 557 3.52 14.80 31.57
CA ILE A 557 3.02 13.50 31.98
C ILE A 557 1.82 13.65 32.93
N ALA A 558 0.79 12.84 32.70
CA ALA A 558 -0.42 12.79 33.51
C ALA A 558 -0.97 11.36 33.60
N LYS A 559 -1.72 11.08 34.66
CA LYS A 559 -2.44 9.82 34.89
C LYS A 559 -3.93 10.08 34.92
N TRP A 560 -4.70 9.26 34.20
CA TRP A 560 -6.16 9.19 34.25
C TRP A 560 -6.58 7.90 34.97
N ASP A 561 -7.38 8.04 36.01
CA ASP A 561 -7.85 6.92 36.86
C ASP A 561 -9.21 6.33 36.43
N GLY A 562 -9.68 6.70 35.23
CA GLY A 562 -11.02 6.39 34.74
C GLY A 562 -12.02 7.54 34.94
N THR A 563 -11.73 8.47 35.86
CA THR A 563 -12.65 9.57 36.21
C THR A 563 -12.00 10.95 36.21
N SER A 564 -10.71 11.04 36.56
CA SER A 564 -10.02 12.30 36.76
C SER A 564 -8.55 12.23 36.36
N TRP A 565 -8.01 13.36 35.90
CA TRP A 565 -6.59 13.54 35.60
C TRP A 565 -5.83 13.91 36.88
N SER A 566 -4.65 13.33 37.05
CA SER A 566 -3.69 13.64 38.13
C SER A 566 -2.28 13.83 37.57
N ALA A 567 -1.50 14.72 38.18
CA ALA A 567 -0.10 14.97 37.81
C ALA A 567 0.85 14.05 38.57
N LEU A 568 1.97 13.67 37.93
CA LEU A 568 3.06 12.94 38.59
C LEU A 568 4.08 13.95 39.16
N GLY A 569 3.87 14.38 40.40
CA GLY A 569 4.69 15.42 41.02
C GLY A 569 4.70 16.71 40.20
N SER A 570 5.87 17.32 40.00
CA SER A 570 6.02 18.50 39.14
C SER A 570 6.21 18.19 37.65
N GLY A 571 6.30 16.90 37.27
CA GLY A 571 6.47 16.44 35.89
C GLY A 571 7.88 16.64 35.32
N CYS A 572 7.96 16.71 33.99
CA CYS A 572 9.21 16.86 33.23
C CYS A 572 9.32 18.24 32.58
N ASN A 573 10.54 18.73 32.33
CA ASN A 573 10.77 20.05 31.73
C ASN A 573 10.68 20.08 30.19
N ALA A 574 10.64 18.93 29.52
CA ALA A 574 10.45 18.81 28.08
C ALA A 574 9.64 17.54 27.73
N TRP A 575 9.59 17.18 26.45
CA TRP A 575 8.64 16.20 25.90
C TRP A 575 8.88 14.82 26.51
N VAL A 576 7.80 14.12 26.83
CA VAL A 576 7.81 12.68 27.17
C VAL A 576 7.29 11.94 25.95
N GLU A 577 8.11 11.05 25.40
CA GLU A 577 7.88 10.36 24.12
C GLU A 577 7.64 8.86 24.32
N SER A 578 8.13 8.27 25.42
CA SER A 578 7.87 6.87 25.73
C SER A 578 7.65 6.66 27.24
N ILE A 579 6.84 5.66 27.57
CA ILE A 579 6.48 5.27 28.95
C ILE A 579 6.57 3.74 29.04
N ALA A 580 7.19 3.24 30.10
CA ALA A 580 7.21 1.82 30.41
C ALA A 580 6.97 1.58 31.91
N PHE A 581 6.45 0.41 32.26
CA PHE A 581 6.11 0.04 33.62
C PHE A 581 6.96 -1.15 34.09
N ALA A 582 7.36 -1.15 35.36
CA ALA A 582 7.97 -2.32 36.00
C ALA A 582 7.34 -2.54 37.38
N ASP A 583 7.17 -3.81 37.78
CA ASP A 583 6.83 -4.13 39.17
C ASP A 583 8.02 -3.75 40.06
N ASN A 584 7.74 -2.99 41.11
CA ASN A 584 8.77 -2.55 42.06
C ASN A 584 9.08 -3.59 43.15
N GLY A 585 8.45 -4.77 43.10
CA GLY A 585 8.64 -5.88 44.03
C GLY A 585 8.00 -5.65 45.40
N ALA A 586 7.36 -4.50 45.62
CA ALA A 586 6.65 -4.11 46.85
C ALA A 586 5.13 -4.01 46.65
N GLY A 587 4.60 -4.52 45.53
CA GLY A 587 3.19 -4.43 45.17
C GLY A 587 2.78 -3.08 44.58
N GLY A 588 3.74 -2.28 44.12
CA GLY A 588 3.51 -1.05 43.36
C GLY A 588 4.18 -1.10 41.98
N THR A 589 3.90 -0.08 41.17
CA THR A 589 4.43 0.01 39.80
C THR A 589 5.37 1.20 39.69
N ASP A 590 6.59 0.95 39.26
CA ASP A 590 7.54 1.97 38.82
C ASP A 590 7.19 2.42 37.40
N VAL A 591 7.15 3.75 37.19
CA VAL A 591 6.91 4.35 35.87
C VAL A 591 8.23 4.91 35.34
N TYR A 592 8.70 4.34 34.24
CA TYR A 592 9.86 4.82 33.51
C TYR A 592 9.39 5.70 32.36
N VAL A 593 10.06 6.84 32.16
CA VAL A 593 9.75 7.79 31.10
C VAL A 593 11.00 8.11 30.29
N GLY A 594 10.82 8.20 28.98
CA GLY A 594 11.85 8.52 27.98
C GLY A 594 11.45 9.76 27.19
N GLY A 595 12.43 10.54 26.73
CA GLY A 595 12.16 11.68 25.86
C GLY A 595 13.21 12.79 25.91
N GLN A 596 12.78 14.02 25.71
CA GLN A 596 13.68 15.16 25.42
C GLN A 596 14.09 15.96 26.66
N PHE A 597 13.72 15.48 27.86
CA PHE A 597 13.86 16.25 29.10
C PHE A 597 15.26 16.13 29.71
N THR A 598 15.62 17.16 30.47
CA THR A 598 16.87 17.21 31.24
C THR A 598 16.62 17.21 32.75
N THR A 599 15.36 17.41 33.16
CA THR A 599 14.94 17.30 34.55
C THR A 599 13.56 16.64 34.68
N ALA A 600 13.40 15.85 35.75
CA ALA A 600 12.15 15.25 36.18
C ALA A 600 11.97 15.50 37.68
N GLY A 601 10.80 16.00 38.10
CA GLY A 601 10.60 16.40 39.50
C GLY A 601 11.47 17.59 39.94
N GLY A 602 12.08 18.32 39.00
CA GLY A 602 13.10 19.35 39.27
C GLY A 602 14.51 18.79 39.53
N LEU A 603 14.70 17.47 39.51
CA LEU A 603 15.99 16.81 39.67
C LEU A 603 16.64 16.57 38.30
N PRO A 604 17.99 16.60 38.18
CA PRO A 604 18.68 16.26 36.95
C PRO A 604 18.36 14.83 36.49
N ALA A 605 17.83 14.68 35.27
CA ALA A 605 17.53 13.40 34.65
C ALA A 605 17.63 13.57 33.12
N SER A 606 18.66 12.99 32.52
CA SER A 606 18.97 13.21 31.09
C SER A 606 18.27 12.16 30.22
N GLY A 607 17.15 12.54 29.62
CA GLY A 607 16.37 11.73 28.68
C GLY A 607 15.63 10.54 29.28
N ILE A 608 15.95 10.15 30.51
CA ILE A 608 15.33 9.02 31.20
C ILE A 608 15.17 9.27 32.70
N ALA A 609 14.00 8.95 33.22
CA ALA A 609 13.67 9.09 34.63
C ALA A 609 12.72 7.98 35.09
N LYS A 610 12.69 7.77 36.42
CA LYS A 610 11.84 6.80 37.10
C LYS A 610 10.98 7.53 38.13
N TRP A 611 9.68 7.22 38.15
CA TRP A 611 8.74 7.59 39.20
C TRP A 611 8.35 6.35 40.00
N ASP A 612 8.58 6.37 41.31
CA ASP A 612 8.34 5.23 42.21
C ASP A 612 6.92 5.17 42.81
N GLY A 613 6.01 6.01 42.30
CA GLY A 613 4.69 6.25 42.87
C GLY A 613 4.62 7.52 43.72
N SER A 614 5.75 8.05 44.18
CA SER A 614 5.82 9.21 45.07
C SER A 614 6.89 10.25 44.71
N ALA A 615 7.99 9.83 44.10
CA ALA A 615 9.13 10.69 43.80
C ALA A 615 9.79 10.33 42.46
N TRP A 616 10.37 11.35 41.83
CA TRP A 616 11.19 11.21 40.63
C TRP A 616 12.64 10.89 41.01
N SER A 617 13.29 10.05 40.21
CA SER A 617 14.71 9.73 40.30
C SER A 617 15.34 9.54 38.92
N ALA A 618 16.64 9.78 38.80
CA ALA A 618 17.39 9.54 37.56
C ALA A 618 17.75 8.05 37.40
N VAL A 619 17.83 7.57 36.17
CA VAL A 619 18.22 6.17 35.87
C VAL A 619 19.66 6.13 35.40
N GLY A 620 20.55 5.52 36.19
CA GLY A 620 21.91 5.14 35.75
C GLY A 620 22.79 6.25 35.19
N GLY A 621 22.59 7.51 35.60
CA GLY A 621 23.31 8.68 35.06
C GLY A 621 22.75 9.25 33.75
N GLY A 622 21.71 8.64 33.18
CA GLY A 622 20.99 9.12 32.00
C GLY A 622 21.66 8.80 30.66
N LEU A 623 21.11 9.39 29.60
CA LEU A 623 21.50 9.21 28.21
C LEU A 623 22.17 10.46 27.64
N THR A 624 23.06 10.30 26.66
CA THR A 624 23.79 11.38 25.98
C THR A 624 23.44 11.43 24.50
N ALA A 625 22.93 12.58 24.03
CA ALA A 625 22.47 12.79 22.66
C ALA A 625 23.60 12.92 21.62
N THR A 626 23.25 12.73 20.34
CA THR A 626 24.09 13.04 19.18
C THR A 626 24.19 14.56 18.93
N GLY A 627 25.20 15.20 19.52
CA GLY A 627 25.55 16.60 19.24
C GLY A 627 24.71 17.67 19.96
N SER A 628 25.13 18.93 19.84
CA SER A 628 24.46 20.07 20.48
C SER A 628 23.20 20.46 19.69
N GLY A 629 22.03 19.96 20.11
CA GLY A 629 20.73 20.37 19.57
C GLY A 629 19.86 19.26 18.95
N SER A 630 20.26 17.98 19.01
CA SER A 630 19.37 16.87 18.60
C SER A 630 18.34 16.56 19.70
N PRO A 631 17.03 16.44 19.36
CA PRO A 631 15.97 16.59 20.35
C PRO A 631 15.52 15.29 21.06
N ALA A 632 15.60 14.09 20.49
CA ALA A 632 14.95 12.89 21.07
C ALA A 632 15.91 11.91 21.77
N ILE A 633 15.84 11.79 23.10
CA ILE A 633 16.74 10.96 23.91
C ILE A 633 15.92 9.85 24.60
N GLY A 634 15.62 8.76 23.89
CA GLY A 634 14.78 7.66 24.40
C GLY A 634 13.40 7.65 23.74
N GLU A 635 13.40 7.46 22.42
CA GLU A 635 12.20 7.43 21.59
C GLU A 635 11.35 6.17 21.85
N GLU A 636 11.98 5.10 22.35
CA GLU A 636 11.26 3.91 22.78
C GLU A 636 11.84 3.28 24.04
N LEU A 637 10.94 2.89 24.96
CA LEU A 637 11.24 2.18 26.20
C LEU A 637 10.50 0.86 26.22
N TYR A 638 11.21 -0.21 26.59
CA TYR A 638 10.62 -1.52 26.75
C TYR A 638 11.16 -2.19 28.01
N VAL A 639 10.27 -2.70 28.87
CA VAL A 639 10.67 -3.46 30.07
C VAL A 639 10.41 -4.93 29.80
N ALA A 640 11.45 -5.75 29.95
CA ALA A 640 11.38 -7.19 29.70
C ALA A 640 12.10 -8.00 30.78
N SER A 641 11.64 -9.22 31.04
CA SER A 641 12.39 -10.17 31.86
C SER A 641 13.43 -10.88 30.99
N ASP A 642 14.72 -10.78 31.31
CA ASP A 642 15.81 -11.44 30.56
C ASP A 642 16.22 -12.79 31.17
N GLY A 643 15.36 -13.39 32.00
CA GLY A 643 15.66 -14.64 32.68
C GLY A 643 16.37 -14.40 34.02
N ALA A 644 17.59 -14.92 34.17
CA ALA A 644 18.25 -15.10 35.48
C ALA A 644 18.53 -13.81 36.28
N ASP A 645 18.49 -12.63 35.64
CA ASP A 645 18.89 -11.34 36.22
C ASP A 645 17.72 -10.41 36.63
N GLY A 646 16.46 -10.83 36.45
CA GLY A 646 15.28 -10.04 36.86
C GLY A 646 14.66 -9.19 35.74
N LEU A 647 13.96 -8.10 36.09
CA LEU A 647 13.37 -7.17 35.10
C LEU A 647 14.44 -6.21 34.58
N SER A 648 14.59 -6.17 33.25
CA SER A 648 15.52 -5.31 32.53
C SER A 648 14.78 -4.21 31.77
N LEU A 649 15.36 -3.01 31.73
CA LEU A 649 14.85 -1.90 30.93
C LEU A 649 15.70 -1.73 29.67
N TYR A 650 15.09 -1.90 28.51
CA TYR A 650 15.67 -1.62 27.21
C TYR A 650 15.24 -0.24 26.73
N VAL A 651 16.20 0.48 26.15
CA VAL A 651 16.00 1.84 25.68
C VAL A 651 16.57 1.99 24.28
N GLY A 652 15.73 2.45 23.37
CA GLY A 652 16.07 2.81 22.00
C GLY A 652 15.93 4.32 21.78
N GLY A 653 16.74 4.90 20.90
CA GLY A 653 16.61 6.32 20.54
C GLY A 653 17.89 6.94 20.00
N LEU A 654 17.88 8.25 19.73
CA LEU A 654 19.03 9.01 19.23
C LEU A 654 20.07 9.36 20.32
N PHE A 655 20.76 8.35 20.85
CA PHE A 655 21.84 8.53 21.84
C PHE A 655 23.12 7.76 21.47
N THR A 656 24.27 8.24 21.97
CA THR A 656 25.60 7.64 21.75
C THR A 656 26.32 7.23 23.03
N ALA A 657 25.75 7.54 24.20
CA ALA A 657 26.23 7.02 25.46
C ALA A 657 25.10 6.88 26.49
N ALA A 658 25.23 5.89 27.39
CA ALA A 658 24.38 5.71 28.55
C ALA A 658 25.26 5.56 29.81
N GLY A 659 24.96 6.30 30.87
CA GLY A 659 25.77 6.33 32.09
C GLY A 659 27.23 6.73 31.86
N GLY A 660 27.52 7.50 30.82
CA GLY A 660 28.86 7.91 30.40
C GLY A 660 29.66 6.86 29.63
N GLN A 661 29.09 5.68 29.36
CA GLN A 661 29.70 4.65 28.52
C GLN A 661 29.27 4.80 27.06
N PRO A 662 30.17 4.68 26.06
CA PRO A 662 29.80 4.71 24.64
C PRO A 662 28.87 3.52 24.30
N ILE A 663 27.62 3.82 23.98
CA ILE A 663 26.58 2.86 23.62
C ILE A 663 25.72 3.47 22.52
N ASN A 664 25.65 2.82 21.36
CA ASN A 664 25.04 3.38 20.16
C ASN A 664 23.57 2.96 20.03
N TYR A 665 22.68 3.93 20.25
CA TYR A 665 21.24 3.93 19.91
C TYR A 665 20.33 2.88 20.55
N ILE A 666 20.89 1.85 21.20
CA ILE A 666 20.16 0.87 22.01
C ILE A 666 20.97 0.41 23.23
N ALA A 667 20.33 0.36 24.39
CA ALA A 667 20.97 0.01 25.66
C ALA A 667 20.05 -0.84 26.54
N ARG A 668 20.64 -1.67 27.41
CA ARG A 668 19.94 -2.41 28.48
C ARG A 668 20.39 -1.90 29.84
N TRP A 669 19.44 -1.67 30.74
CA TRP A 669 19.66 -1.37 32.15
C TRP A 669 19.21 -2.56 33.00
N ASP A 670 20.13 -3.10 33.80
CA ASP A 670 19.90 -4.27 34.67
C ASP A 670 19.39 -3.91 36.08
N GLY A 671 19.04 -2.64 36.32
CA GLY A 671 18.73 -2.12 37.64
C GLY A 671 19.90 -1.40 38.33
N THR A 672 21.13 -1.62 37.86
CA THR A 672 22.36 -1.10 38.46
C THR A 672 23.35 -0.49 37.46
N THR A 673 23.46 -1.05 36.26
CA THR A 673 24.43 -0.65 35.24
C THR A 673 23.84 -0.73 33.83
N TRP A 674 24.39 0.11 32.94
CA TRP A 674 24.06 0.11 31.52
C TRP A 674 24.95 -0.86 30.75
N HIS A 675 24.33 -1.67 29.88
CA HIS A 675 24.97 -2.65 29.01
C HIS A 675 24.68 -2.33 27.54
N ALA A 676 25.69 -2.45 26.70
CA ALA A 676 25.54 -2.40 25.26
C ALA A 676 25.02 -3.74 24.72
N LEU A 677 24.22 -3.69 23.64
CA LEU A 677 23.82 -4.89 22.90
C LEU A 677 24.77 -5.05 21.70
N GLY A 678 25.84 -5.81 21.90
CA GLY A 678 26.92 -5.94 20.92
C GLY A 678 27.56 -4.58 20.62
N THR A 679 27.69 -4.21 19.33
CA THR A 679 28.17 -2.88 18.92
C THR A 679 27.06 -1.83 18.80
N GLY A 680 25.81 -2.18 19.12
CA GLY A 680 24.63 -1.33 18.96
C GLY A 680 24.09 -1.27 17.52
N LEU A 681 23.29 -0.25 17.24
CA LEU A 681 22.67 0.00 15.94
C LEU A 681 23.44 1.07 15.14
N GLU A 682 23.16 1.18 13.84
CA GLU A 682 23.66 2.28 13.00
C GLU A 682 22.91 3.61 13.20
N TRP A 683 21.64 3.53 13.62
CA TRP A 683 20.75 4.67 13.87
C TRP A 683 19.69 4.31 14.91
N SER A 684 18.72 5.20 15.13
CA SER A 684 17.64 5.09 16.11
C SER A 684 16.77 3.84 15.97
N ALA A 685 16.40 3.28 17.12
CA ALA A 685 15.31 2.33 17.28
C ALA A 685 14.01 3.07 17.62
N PHE A 686 12.93 2.70 16.96
CA PHE A 686 11.60 3.31 17.08
C PHE A 686 10.54 2.36 17.66
N GLY A 687 10.78 1.04 17.62
CA GLY A 687 9.88 0.04 18.18
C GLY A 687 10.65 -1.13 18.76
N MET A 688 10.18 -1.66 19.88
CA MET A 688 10.77 -2.82 20.55
C MET A 688 9.68 -3.74 21.08
N ASP A 689 9.85 -5.05 20.88
CA ASP A 689 9.01 -6.06 21.50
C ASP A 689 9.83 -7.32 21.82
N MET A 690 9.46 -8.09 22.84
CA MET A 690 10.18 -9.28 23.25
C MET A 690 9.29 -10.52 23.20
N ARG A 691 9.82 -11.60 22.62
CA ARG A 691 9.15 -12.90 22.57
C ARG A 691 10.15 -14.03 22.70
N ASP A 692 9.80 -15.02 23.52
CA ASP A 692 10.58 -16.25 23.70
C ASP A 692 12.07 -15.97 24.04
N GLY A 693 12.34 -14.86 24.74
CA GLY A 693 13.68 -14.40 25.10
C GLY A 693 14.43 -13.62 24.01
N LEU A 694 13.80 -13.41 22.85
CA LEU A 694 14.34 -12.63 21.74
C LEU A 694 13.77 -11.21 21.74
N LEU A 695 14.65 -10.21 21.69
CA LEU A 695 14.26 -8.81 21.53
C LEU A 695 14.21 -8.46 20.04
N TYR A 696 13.02 -8.13 19.56
CA TYR A 696 12.78 -7.62 18.22
C TYR A 696 12.85 -6.10 18.25
N VAL A 697 13.59 -5.52 17.31
CA VAL A 697 13.84 -4.08 17.25
C VAL A 697 13.58 -3.58 15.84
N SER A 698 12.76 -2.54 15.72
CA SER A 698 12.54 -1.79 14.47
C SER A 698 13.09 -0.38 14.56
N GLY A 699 13.51 0.21 13.45
CA GLY A 699 14.10 1.53 13.46
C GLY A 699 14.68 1.99 12.11
N ALA A 700 15.16 3.22 12.05
CA ALA A 700 15.82 3.77 10.85
C ALA A 700 17.30 3.33 10.72
N PHE A 701 17.64 2.10 11.09
CA PHE A 701 19.00 1.56 10.99
C PHE A 701 19.14 0.62 9.79
N ALA A 702 20.23 0.71 9.03
CA ALA A 702 20.50 -0.27 7.97
C ALA A 702 21.18 -1.52 8.55
N THR A 703 21.98 -1.36 9.60
CA THR A 703 22.68 -2.45 10.29
C THR A 703 22.45 -2.48 11.80
N ALA A 704 22.46 -3.68 12.38
CA ALA A 704 22.43 -3.95 13.81
C ALA A 704 23.60 -4.87 14.16
N GLY A 705 24.52 -4.45 15.03
CA GLY A 705 25.73 -5.24 15.32
C GLY A 705 26.66 -5.43 14.11
N GLY A 706 26.54 -4.59 13.07
CA GLY A 706 27.20 -4.79 11.77
C GLY A 706 26.50 -5.79 10.84
N VAL A 707 25.41 -6.42 11.28
CA VAL A 707 24.57 -7.30 10.46
C VAL A 707 23.59 -6.46 9.63
N PRO A 708 23.54 -6.63 8.29
CA PRO A 708 22.54 -5.97 7.45
C PRO A 708 21.13 -6.39 7.84
N ALA A 709 20.32 -5.45 8.34
CA ALA A 709 19.01 -5.72 8.93
C ALA A 709 17.88 -4.85 8.35
N ASN A 710 18.20 -3.76 7.63
CA ASN A 710 17.23 -2.91 6.91
C ASN A 710 16.04 -2.47 7.78
N GLY A 711 16.30 -2.09 9.03
CA GLY A 711 15.31 -1.54 9.95
C GLY A 711 14.53 -2.57 10.77
N LEU A 712 14.85 -3.88 10.67
CA LEU A 712 14.29 -4.90 11.54
C LEU A 712 15.34 -5.95 11.94
N ALA A 713 15.69 -5.99 13.21
CA ALA A 713 16.69 -6.90 13.75
C ALA A 713 16.18 -7.66 14.98
N VAL A 714 16.78 -8.82 15.24
CA VAL A 714 16.48 -9.65 16.41
C VAL A 714 17.74 -9.86 17.22
N TRP A 715 17.65 -9.65 18.53
CA TRP A 715 18.71 -9.86 19.51
C TRP A 715 18.36 -11.06 20.39
N ASP A 716 19.27 -12.04 20.45
CA ASP A 716 19.06 -13.31 21.17
C ASP A 716 19.67 -13.34 22.59
N GLY A 717 20.19 -12.20 23.05
CA GLY A 717 20.94 -12.09 24.31
C GLY A 717 22.45 -12.04 24.11
N ALA A 718 22.97 -12.46 22.95
CA ALA A 718 24.39 -12.48 22.65
C ALA A 718 24.74 -11.84 21.30
N ASP A 719 23.95 -12.11 20.26
CA ASP A 719 24.23 -11.74 18.88
C ASP A 719 23.01 -11.10 18.19
N TRP A 720 23.30 -10.24 17.22
CA TRP A 720 22.29 -9.65 16.32
C TRP A 720 22.07 -10.57 15.12
N SER A 721 20.81 -10.72 14.72
CA SER A 721 20.43 -11.38 13.47
C SER A 721 19.45 -10.53 12.68
N ALA A 722 19.54 -10.61 11.36
CA ALA A 722 18.55 -10.03 10.47
C ALA A 722 17.26 -10.85 10.52
N TYR A 723 16.10 -10.20 10.41
CA TYR A 723 14.85 -10.92 10.28
C TYR A 723 14.78 -11.66 8.94
N ALA A 724 14.52 -12.97 8.97
CA ALA A 724 14.48 -13.85 7.80
C ALA A 724 13.14 -13.70 7.04
N GLY A 725 13.05 -12.66 6.23
CA GLY A 725 11.96 -12.39 5.29
C GLY A 725 12.34 -11.18 4.43
N ASN A 726 11.79 -11.04 3.22
CA ASN A 726 11.92 -9.80 2.44
C ASN A 726 11.11 -8.68 3.13
N ALA A 727 11.50 -8.28 4.35
CA ALA A 727 10.81 -7.25 5.11
C ALA A 727 11.14 -5.87 4.49
N PRO A 728 10.13 -5.02 4.25
CA PRO A 728 10.37 -3.63 3.85
C PRO A 728 11.05 -2.85 4.98
N ILE A 729 11.62 -1.69 4.67
CA ILE A 729 12.23 -0.77 5.64
C ILE A 729 11.17 -0.41 6.71
N VAL A 730 11.33 -0.90 7.94
CA VAL A 730 10.38 -0.71 9.05
C VAL A 730 10.83 0.45 9.92
N SER A 731 10.06 1.54 9.92
CA SER A 731 10.43 2.75 10.67
C SER A 731 9.61 3.03 11.92
N ASN A 732 8.56 2.28 12.27
CA ASN A 732 7.75 2.63 13.44
C ASN A 732 7.61 1.46 14.43
N MET A 733 6.90 0.38 14.11
CA MET A 733 6.46 -0.55 15.17
C MET A 733 6.56 -2.03 14.81
N ILE A 734 6.68 -2.84 15.86
CA ILE A 734 6.54 -4.29 15.88
C ILE A 734 5.45 -4.63 16.88
N LEU A 735 4.52 -5.48 16.48
CA LEU A 735 3.54 -6.07 17.37
C LEU A 735 3.52 -7.57 17.17
N LEU A 736 3.76 -8.31 18.25
CA LEU A 736 3.68 -9.76 18.27
C LEU A 736 2.37 -10.19 18.94
N ASP A 737 1.53 -10.95 18.23
CA ASP A 737 0.43 -11.69 18.85
C ASP A 737 0.46 -13.15 18.40
N GLY A 738 0.74 -14.05 19.35
CA GLY A 738 0.98 -15.46 19.03
C GLY A 738 2.09 -15.59 17.99
N ASN A 739 1.82 -16.26 16.86
CA ASN A 739 2.76 -16.40 15.75
C ASN A 739 2.70 -15.25 14.73
N GLU A 740 1.96 -14.18 14.98
CA GLU A 740 1.78 -13.10 14.02
C GLU A 740 2.64 -11.89 14.39
N LEU A 741 3.42 -11.41 13.42
CA LEU A 741 4.18 -10.17 13.48
C LEU A 741 3.45 -9.13 12.60
N TYR A 742 3.04 -8.04 13.21
CA TYR A 742 2.55 -6.85 12.50
C TYR A 742 3.62 -5.78 12.55
N VAL A 743 3.98 -5.25 11.38
CA VAL A 743 4.95 -4.17 11.25
C VAL A 743 4.31 -2.96 10.60
N SER A 744 4.60 -1.79 11.15
CA SER A 744 4.21 -0.50 10.58
C SER A 744 5.44 0.38 10.39
N GLY A 745 5.47 1.21 9.34
CA GLY A 745 6.60 2.12 9.16
C GLY A 745 6.53 3.02 7.95
N ALA A 746 7.33 4.08 8.02
CA ALA A 746 7.60 5.09 7.00
C ALA A 746 9.03 4.89 6.42
N GLY A 747 9.22 4.00 5.44
CA GLY A 747 10.56 3.64 4.96
C GLY A 747 11.32 4.84 4.39
N THR A 748 12.51 5.15 4.90
CA THR A 748 13.38 6.21 4.38
C THR A 748 14.47 5.64 3.48
N VAL A 749 14.63 6.23 2.29
CA VAL A 749 15.81 6.01 1.43
C VAL A 749 16.37 7.39 1.09
N ASN A 750 17.65 7.63 1.36
CA ASN A 750 18.36 8.89 1.09
C ASN A 750 17.73 10.16 1.71
N SER A 751 17.34 10.09 2.99
CA SER A 751 16.80 11.23 3.75
C SER A 751 15.44 11.77 3.28
N CYS A 752 14.70 11.00 2.49
CA CYS A 752 13.29 11.23 2.17
C CYS A 752 12.45 10.03 2.64
N VAL A 753 11.26 10.32 3.21
CA VAL A 753 10.28 9.31 3.62
C VAL A 753 9.53 8.80 2.39
N THR A 754 9.56 7.49 2.16
CA THR A 754 9.27 6.86 0.85
C THR A 754 8.43 5.58 0.90
N SER A 755 7.91 5.10 2.04
CA SER A 755 6.82 4.10 2.04
C SER A 755 6.06 3.93 3.36
N TYR A 756 4.72 3.97 3.35
CA TYR A 756 3.88 3.76 4.54
C TYR A 756 3.28 2.35 4.52
N ASN A 757 3.99 1.39 5.11
CA ASN A 757 3.64 -0.02 5.03
C ASN A 757 2.97 -0.45 6.34
N PHE A 758 1.77 -1.04 6.26
CA PHE A 758 1.27 -1.99 7.24
C PHE A 758 1.45 -3.37 6.62
N ALA A 759 2.25 -4.24 7.25
CA ALA A 759 2.46 -5.60 6.78
C ALA A 759 2.23 -6.59 7.92
N HIS A 760 1.66 -7.73 7.54
CA HIS A 760 1.39 -8.84 8.43
C HIS A 760 2.22 -10.04 7.98
N HIS A 761 2.96 -10.62 8.91
CA HIS A 761 3.79 -11.79 8.71
C HIS A 761 3.47 -12.84 9.75
N THR A 762 3.08 -14.04 9.31
CA THR A 762 3.11 -15.20 10.19
C THR A 762 4.56 -15.61 10.41
N LEU A 763 5.03 -15.43 11.63
CA LEU A 763 6.27 -16.01 12.10
C LEU A 763 6.18 -17.53 11.90
N PRO A 764 7.19 -18.15 11.28
CA PRO A 764 7.20 -19.59 11.15
C PRO A 764 7.01 -20.21 12.54
N THR A 765 6.14 -21.21 12.65
CA THR A 765 6.22 -22.12 13.80
C THR A 765 7.64 -22.66 13.85
N THR A 766 8.15 -22.97 15.03
CA THR A 766 9.56 -23.33 15.31
C THR A 766 10.15 -24.48 14.47
N SER A 767 9.40 -25.05 13.51
CA SER A 767 9.86 -25.96 12.46
C SER A 767 10.14 -25.34 11.09
N GLY A 768 9.99 -24.02 10.88
CA GLY A 768 10.02 -23.43 9.53
C GLY A 768 10.83 -22.14 9.34
N VAL A 769 11.51 -21.61 10.36
CA VAL A 769 12.42 -20.49 10.14
C VAL A 769 13.68 -21.04 9.48
N GLY A 770 13.91 -20.66 8.23
CA GLY A 770 15.24 -20.70 7.63
C GLY A 770 16.16 -19.70 8.33
N LEU A 771 16.43 -19.92 9.62
CA LEU A 771 17.69 -19.51 10.21
C LEU A 771 18.76 -20.37 9.52
N LEU A 772 19.92 -19.79 9.19
CA LEU A 772 21.11 -20.63 9.02
C LEU A 772 21.13 -21.58 10.22
N PRO A 773 21.23 -22.90 10.00
CA PRO A 773 20.87 -23.90 11.00
C PRO A 773 21.46 -23.48 12.33
N SER A 774 20.58 -23.22 13.32
CA SER A 774 20.97 -23.33 14.72
C SER A 774 21.72 -24.66 14.77
N ALA A 775 22.99 -24.61 15.20
CA ALA A 775 23.84 -25.78 15.12
C ALA A 775 23.05 -26.94 15.72
N ALA A 776 22.75 -27.97 14.92
CA ALA A 776 21.74 -28.96 15.25
C ALA A 776 21.95 -29.45 16.69
N GLY A 777 20.98 -29.17 17.55
CA GLY A 777 20.98 -29.52 18.96
C GLY A 777 21.76 -28.62 19.92
N ALA A 778 21.09 -28.07 20.94
CA ALA A 778 21.74 -27.27 21.97
C ALA A 778 22.60 -28.15 22.91
N LEU A 779 23.93 -28.07 22.81
CA LEU A 779 24.84 -28.69 23.79
C LEU A 779 24.89 -27.82 25.05
N ALA A 780 24.52 -28.38 26.21
CA ALA A 780 24.55 -27.68 27.49
C ALA A 780 25.94 -27.76 28.15
N GLN A 781 26.20 -26.84 29.09
CA GLN A 781 27.38 -26.94 29.95
C GLN A 781 27.24 -28.12 30.91
N ASN A 782 28.28 -28.96 31.01
CA ASN A 782 28.30 -30.12 31.89
C ASN A 782 28.09 -29.72 33.37
N ALA A 783 27.33 -30.52 34.11
CA ALA A 783 27.03 -30.27 35.52
C ALA A 783 27.35 -31.51 36.38
N PRO A 784 28.13 -31.38 37.47
CA PRO A 784 28.86 -30.17 37.91
C PRO A 784 30.04 -29.82 36.99
N ASN A 785 30.53 -28.57 37.03
CA ASN A 785 31.80 -28.12 36.44
C ASN A 785 32.44 -27.01 37.31
N PRO A 786 33.63 -27.20 37.90
CA PRO A 786 34.50 -28.38 37.81
C PRO A 786 33.87 -29.65 38.39
N PHE A 787 34.31 -30.82 37.93
CA PHE A 787 33.75 -32.13 38.33
C PHE A 787 34.81 -33.07 38.91
N ASN A 788 34.37 -34.01 39.76
CA ASN A 788 35.22 -35.03 40.38
C ASN A 788 34.44 -36.31 40.76
N PRO A 789 34.73 -37.48 40.15
CA PRO A 789 35.13 -37.66 38.76
C PRO A 789 33.93 -37.68 37.81
N LEU A 790 32.70 -37.43 38.30
CA LEU A 790 31.45 -37.60 37.56
C LEU A 790 30.84 -36.27 37.14
N THR A 791 30.37 -36.20 35.91
CA THR A 791 29.57 -35.08 35.39
C THR A 791 28.53 -35.60 34.40
N GLU A 792 27.49 -34.81 34.15
CA GLU A 792 26.50 -35.08 33.12
C GLU A 792 26.59 -34.03 32.02
N ILE A 793 26.53 -34.47 30.77
CA ILE A 793 26.49 -33.63 29.58
C ILE A 793 25.09 -33.76 29.00
N ALA A 794 24.33 -32.67 29.07
CA ALA A 794 22.99 -32.57 28.50
C ALA A 794 23.06 -31.98 27.09
N PHE A 795 22.23 -32.47 26.18
CA PHE A 795 21.97 -31.83 24.89
C PHE A 795 20.57 -32.15 24.39
N ARG A 796 20.00 -31.28 23.56
CA ARG A 796 18.66 -31.47 22.98
C ARG A 796 18.78 -31.74 21.49
N LEU A 797 17.94 -32.60 20.94
CA LEU A 797 17.77 -32.79 19.50
C LEU A 797 16.41 -32.24 19.04
N ASP A 798 16.41 -31.38 18.03
CA ASP A 798 15.17 -30.78 17.50
C ASP A 798 14.44 -31.71 16.53
N ARG A 799 15.12 -32.76 16.05
CA ARG A 799 14.60 -33.81 15.17
C ARG A 799 15.32 -35.12 15.43
N ASN A 800 14.79 -36.22 14.91
CA ASN A 800 15.51 -37.48 14.89
C ASN A 800 16.78 -37.31 14.02
N ALA A 801 17.96 -37.57 14.57
CA ALA A 801 19.22 -37.32 13.90
C ALA A 801 20.33 -38.27 14.38
N HIS A 802 21.38 -38.41 13.58
CA HIS A 802 22.57 -39.17 13.97
C HIS A 802 23.48 -38.29 14.82
N ALA A 803 23.68 -38.65 16.09
CA ALA A 803 24.43 -37.85 17.05
C ALA A 803 25.67 -38.59 17.57
N VAL A 804 26.80 -37.86 17.64
CA VAL A 804 28.08 -38.37 18.12
C VAL A 804 28.68 -37.43 19.16
N LEU A 805 28.80 -37.89 20.41
CA LEU A 805 29.39 -37.12 21.52
C LEU A 805 30.74 -37.73 21.91
N ARG A 806 31.83 -36.95 21.76
CA ARG A 806 33.20 -37.37 22.10
C ARG A 806 33.89 -36.39 23.04
N VAL A 807 34.76 -36.89 23.90
CA VAL A 807 35.61 -36.12 24.81
C VAL A 807 37.05 -36.14 24.32
N TYR A 808 37.72 -34.99 24.38
CA TYR A 808 39.08 -34.75 23.92
C TYR A 808 39.95 -34.16 25.03
N ASP A 809 41.23 -34.54 25.06
CA ASP A 809 42.25 -33.89 25.89
C ASP A 809 42.69 -32.53 25.31
N ALA A 810 43.48 -31.76 26.07
CA ALA A 810 43.99 -30.46 25.64
C ALA A 810 44.90 -30.51 24.39
N ARG A 811 45.31 -31.70 23.93
CA ARG A 811 46.08 -31.90 22.67
C ARG A 811 45.18 -32.30 21.50
N GLY A 812 43.86 -32.31 21.69
CA GLY A 812 42.88 -32.69 20.68
C GLY A 812 42.77 -34.20 20.44
N ARG A 813 43.31 -35.05 21.33
CA ARG A 813 43.15 -36.51 21.22
C ARG A 813 41.83 -36.94 21.86
N ALA A 814 41.02 -37.71 21.15
CA ALA A 814 39.80 -38.29 21.70
C ALA A 814 40.15 -39.28 22.83
N VAL A 815 39.63 -39.03 24.03
CA VAL A 815 39.82 -39.85 25.23
C VAL A 815 38.60 -40.71 25.56
N ALA A 816 37.41 -40.36 25.03
CA ALA A 816 36.20 -41.17 25.15
C ALA A 816 35.19 -40.84 24.03
N THR A 817 34.43 -41.84 23.57
CA THR A 817 33.17 -41.64 22.83
C THR A 817 32.05 -42.00 23.79
N LEU A 818 31.19 -41.03 24.12
CA LEU A 818 30.13 -41.19 25.11
C LEU A 818 28.82 -41.64 24.48
N LEU A 819 28.61 -41.30 23.21
CA LEU A 819 27.40 -41.60 22.45
C LEU A 819 27.72 -41.58 20.96
N GLU A 820 27.17 -42.54 20.20
CA GLU A 820 27.23 -42.58 18.73
C GLU A 820 26.03 -43.40 18.22
N GLY A 821 25.09 -42.75 17.53
CA GLY A 821 23.89 -43.43 16.99
C GLY A 821 22.74 -42.50 16.60
N ASP A 822 21.70 -43.08 16.01
CA ASP A 822 20.46 -42.38 15.68
C ASP A 822 19.60 -42.19 16.94
N LEU A 823 19.30 -40.95 17.29
CA LEU A 823 18.53 -40.60 18.47
C LEU A 823 17.23 -39.88 18.10
N PRO A 824 16.14 -40.10 18.86
CA PRO A 824 14.90 -39.36 18.66
C PRO A 824 15.05 -37.89 19.07
N ALA A 825 14.20 -37.04 18.53
CA ALA A 825 14.02 -35.66 18.99
C ALA A 825 13.70 -35.63 20.50
N GLY A 826 14.26 -34.66 21.23
CA GLY A 826 14.09 -34.50 22.67
C GLY A 826 15.41 -34.27 23.43
N ASP A 827 15.32 -34.19 24.75
CA ASP A 827 16.46 -33.96 25.64
C ASP A 827 17.19 -35.27 25.95
N HIS A 828 18.52 -35.23 25.91
CA HIS A 828 19.41 -36.36 26.15
C HIS A 828 20.47 -36.00 27.20
N ASN A 829 20.62 -36.86 28.20
CA ASN A 829 21.64 -36.70 29.24
C ASN A 829 22.63 -37.86 29.18
N VAL A 830 23.91 -37.53 29.00
CA VAL A 830 24.99 -38.52 28.88
C VAL A 830 25.98 -38.32 30.02
N ARG A 831 26.15 -39.38 30.81
CA ARG A 831 27.05 -39.38 31.97
C ARG A 831 28.50 -39.60 31.53
N PHE A 832 29.41 -38.80 32.06
CA PHE A 832 30.85 -38.96 31.88
C PHE A 832 31.56 -39.23 33.21
N ASP A 833 32.37 -40.29 33.23
CA ASP A 833 33.27 -40.63 34.35
C ASP A 833 34.72 -40.40 33.94
N GLY A 834 35.35 -39.38 34.53
CA GLY A 834 36.75 -39.03 34.33
C GLY A 834 37.74 -39.91 35.10
N LYS A 835 37.31 -41.01 35.73
CA LYS A 835 38.18 -41.92 36.50
C LYS A 835 39.29 -42.51 35.61
N GLY A 836 40.52 -42.11 35.91
CA GLY A 836 41.73 -42.56 35.18
C GLY A 836 42.35 -41.49 34.29
N LEU A 837 41.66 -40.36 34.10
CA LEU A 837 42.19 -39.19 33.39
C LEU A 837 42.94 -38.26 34.37
N ALA A 838 43.87 -37.45 33.87
CA ALA A 838 44.61 -36.47 34.69
C ALA A 838 43.75 -35.22 34.95
N SER A 839 43.95 -34.53 36.08
CA SER A 839 43.30 -33.23 36.33
C SER A 839 43.67 -32.24 35.22
N GLY A 840 42.71 -31.47 34.73
CA GLY A 840 42.93 -30.54 33.63
C GLY A 840 41.67 -30.22 32.83
N MET A 841 41.88 -29.43 31.77
CA MET A 841 40.82 -29.03 30.84
C MET A 841 40.61 -30.12 29.78
N TYR A 842 39.36 -30.50 29.61
CA TYR A 842 38.88 -31.38 28.54
C TYR A 842 37.84 -30.66 27.70
N VAL A 843 37.68 -31.08 26.45
CA VAL A 843 36.66 -30.56 25.54
C VAL A 843 35.74 -31.71 25.17
N TYR A 844 34.43 -31.55 25.30
CA TYR A 844 33.46 -32.46 24.71
C TYR A 844 32.85 -31.83 23.47
N ARG A 845 32.70 -32.62 22.40
CA ARG A 845 32.19 -32.21 21.09
C ARG A 845 31.02 -33.11 20.71
N LEU A 846 29.89 -32.49 20.45
CA LEU A 846 28.69 -33.11 19.90
C LEU A 846 28.66 -32.84 18.39
N GLU A 847 28.49 -33.87 17.58
CA GLU A 847 28.36 -33.79 16.13
C GLU A 847 27.02 -34.38 15.70
N ILE A 848 26.21 -33.59 15.00
CA ILE A 848 24.87 -33.95 14.53
C ILE A 848 24.78 -33.60 13.05
N ASP A 849 24.52 -34.61 12.21
CA ASP A 849 24.43 -34.48 10.75
C ASP A 849 25.60 -33.67 10.10
N GLY A 850 26.81 -33.78 10.67
CA GLY A 850 28.02 -33.09 10.20
C GLY A 850 28.27 -31.69 10.77
N VAL A 851 27.36 -31.15 11.58
CA VAL A 851 27.56 -29.89 12.34
C VAL A 851 28.06 -30.22 13.73
N ALA A 852 29.09 -29.50 14.23
CA ALA A 852 29.68 -29.79 15.52
C ALA A 852 29.66 -28.60 16.49
N GLN A 853 29.24 -28.86 17.72
CA GLN A 853 29.36 -27.96 18.87
C GLN A 853 30.35 -28.52 19.87
N ALA A 854 31.07 -27.65 20.57
CA ALA A 854 32.03 -28.07 21.59
C ALA A 854 32.01 -27.16 22.82
N ARG A 855 32.21 -27.75 24.00
CA ARG A 855 32.32 -27.02 25.27
C ARG A 855 33.48 -27.57 26.11
N LYS A 856 33.97 -26.71 27.01
CA LYS A 856 35.08 -27.03 27.91
C LYS A 856 34.54 -27.55 29.24
N MET A 857 35.24 -28.51 29.83
CA MET A 857 35.00 -28.98 31.21
C MET A 857 36.31 -29.11 31.97
N MET A 858 36.24 -28.91 33.28
CA MET A 858 37.39 -28.96 34.19
C MET A 858 37.29 -30.17 35.10
N LEU A 859 38.19 -31.14 34.94
CA LEU A 859 38.35 -32.26 35.88
C LEU A 859 39.31 -31.84 36.99
N VAL A 860 38.83 -31.84 38.23
CA VAL A 860 39.63 -31.56 39.43
C VAL A 860 39.64 -32.83 40.27
N ARG A 861 40.83 -33.30 40.65
CA ARG A 861 40.97 -34.40 41.61
C ARG A 861 41.22 -33.88 43.01
#